data_AF-A0A1G8GVT7-F1
#
_entry.id   AF-A0A1G8GVT7-F1
#
_cell.length_a   1.000
_cell.length_b   1.000
_cell.length_c   1.000
_cell.angle_alpha   90.00
_cell.angle_beta   90.00
_cell.angle_gamma   90.00
#
_symmetry.space_group_name_H-M   'P 1'
#
loop_
_entity.id
_entity.type
_entity.pdbx_description
1 polymer ?
#
loop_
_entity_poly.entity_id
_entity_poly.type
_entity_poly.pdbx_seq_one_letter_code
_entity_poly.pdbx_strand_id
1 'polypeptide(L)'
;MPLEVRVHGRGGQGGVTCAKLIASLYTQMGLHVQTFGDYGSERSGAPIQAFTRVDRQPISNRNKVYQPDHLIVLDEALMGPQVLSGTAAGALLLLNTRSRLDAFAGQFEDYRFGAIDATAIAREHGIGSSSVVIINTTILGAYARLLGVPLSALEKAYASLGLSGDLAAAEHAYDQVQIRDPRPETAGATARGATTWQPVLPPVLPLTEHHTDLPATLKTGTWSTQAPRYREHAAPCNQACPAGNDIRGFIQALKNEGADAAARVLLRTQALPSVCGRVCPAPCMQGCNREAFDGAVNIRSLERWIADHSDVTLERQSTDTPRRFAVIGGGPAGLSASYQLARRGHAVTLYDAGPGLGGVLRNGIPAYRLPPDVLQRDVDRIVSLGVDTRLNARLDRDALARLPDEVDALLLCTGLGPALKLGVEGETLPGVEQGLDFLDQAKQGQVTLQGRVVVVGGGNTAIDCARTALRCGATSVKLVYRRSREEMPAIAEEIDAAEFEGVRLVLQRQPVAFTGNGNVSAVVLAEVEPGAPDASGRRQPVVSSRTSTLDCDTVLLALGQGAMADVLPDDWQIRNGRVWRGDAALPVWLAGDCANGDGTVTHAIGNGRRTALAALSWLESGLDGGVPTGDKNGENPVAPGQIRFSHFDVAPPHRDKESPPSVRRNSFDECNHGLAGPEEAERCFSCGQCTHCDTCLIYCPEGVIARAGDGYRIDADYCKGCGMCVAECPRSAMEMHEKNKQEVSSCL
;
A
#
# COMPACT_ATOMS: atom_id res chain seq x y z
N MET A 1 25.28 45.84 3.19
CA MET A 1 25.22 44.70 2.24
C MET A 1 25.71 43.48 3.00
N PRO A 2 25.18 42.29 2.67
CA PRO A 2 25.55 41.07 3.35
C PRO A 2 27.05 40.81 3.13
N LEU A 3 27.74 40.39 4.18
CA LEU A 3 29.07 39.82 4.11
C LEU A 3 28.93 38.37 3.64
N GLU A 4 29.62 38.00 2.56
CA GLU A 4 29.62 36.65 2.02
C GLU A 4 30.99 35.97 2.22
N VAL A 5 30.97 34.80 2.86
CA VAL A 5 32.14 33.99 3.14
C VAL A 5 32.05 32.68 2.38
N ARG A 6 33.14 32.31 1.72
CA ARG A 6 33.29 31.02 1.04
C ARG A 6 34.47 30.25 1.62
N VAL A 7 34.21 29.04 2.07
CA VAL A 7 35.19 28.10 2.62
C VAL A 7 35.41 26.98 1.61
N HIS A 8 36.66 26.70 1.28
CA HIS A 8 37.09 25.54 0.49
C HIS A 8 37.91 24.61 1.35
N GLY A 9 37.66 23.31 1.25
CA GLY A 9 38.45 22.29 1.95
C GLY A 9 38.22 20.92 1.35
N ARG A 10 38.66 19.88 2.05
CA ARG A 10 38.35 18.49 1.69
C ARG A 10 37.38 17.85 2.68
N GLY A 11 36.61 16.88 2.22
CA GLY A 11 35.79 16.04 3.09
C GLY A 11 36.63 15.45 4.21
N GLY A 12 36.27 15.72 5.47
CA GLY A 12 37.02 15.31 6.65
C GLY A 12 37.85 16.42 7.33
N GLN A 13 38.15 17.54 6.67
CA GLN A 13 38.90 18.67 7.27
C GLN A 13 38.04 19.67 8.06
N GLY A 14 36.72 19.44 8.10
CA GLY A 14 35.79 20.26 8.88
C GLY A 14 35.33 21.56 8.20
N GLY A 15 35.42 21.71 6.87
CA GLY A 15 35.07 22.98 6.21
C GLY A 15 33.62 23.44 6.38
N VAL A 16 32.65 22.53 6.47
CA VAL A 16 31.26 22.91 6.79
C VAL A 16 31.13 23.32 8.25
N THR A 17 31.83 22.64 9.15
CA THR A 17 31.88 23.03 10.55
C THR A 17 32.57 24.37 10.73
N CYS A 18 33.57 24.69 9.91
CA CYS A 18 34.19 26.03 9.84
C CYS A 18 33.16 27.09 9.44
N ALA A 19 32.38 26.87 8.39
CA ALA A 19 31.29 27.79 8.02
C ALA A 19 30.24 27.96 9.14
N LYS A 20 29.87 26.87 9.83
CA LYS A 20 28.97 26.93 11.00
C LYS A 20 29.57 27.71 12.18
N LEU A 21 30.87 27.56 12.43
CA LEU A 21 31.58 28.31 13.47
C LEU A 21 31.63 29.81 13.14
N ILE A 22 31.85 30.17 11.87
CA ILE A 22 31.77 31.56 11.39
C ILE A 22 30.35 32.11 11.56
N ALA A 23 29.33 31.33 11.20
CA ALA A 23 27.93 31.71 11.40
C ALA A 23 27.63 31.91 12.89
N SER A 24 28.14 31.03 13.77
CA SER A 24 27.97 31.17 15.22
C SER A 24 28.65 32.43 15.75
N LEU A 25 29.89 32.72 15.33
CA LEU A 25 30.61 33.95 15.67
C LEU A 25 29.77 35.20 15.38
N TYR A 26 29.23 35.32 14.16
CA TYR A 26 28.43 36.47 13.79
C TYR A 26 27.02 36.47 14.42
N THR A 27 26.45 35.31 14.74
CA THR A 27 25.21 35.22 15.51
C THR A 27 25.39 35.80 16.91
N GLN A 28 26.53 35.52 17.56
CA GLN A 28 26.86 36.09 18.88
C GLN A 28 27.06 37.61 18.82
N MET A 29 27.34 38.16 17.64
CA MET A 29 27.39 39.60 17.38
C MET A 29 26.02 40.20 17.06
N GLY A 30 24.93 39.42 17.13
CA GLY A 30 23.56 39.89 16.91
C GLY A 30 23.16 40.03 15.44
N LEU A 31 23.89 39.40 14.52
CA LEU A 31 23.61 39.46 13.08
C LEU A 31 22.79 38.27 12.60
N HIS A 32 22.06 38.46 11.51
CA HIS A 32 21.39 37.38 10.80
C HIS A 32 22.42 36.61 9.99
N VAL A 33 22.41 35.29 10.13
CA VAL A 33 23.34 34.42 9.42
C VAL A 33 22.61 33.32 8.66
N GLN A 34 23.22 32.89 7.57
CA GLN A 34 22.82 31.71 6.82
C GLN A 34 24.08 30.93 6.45
N THR A 35 24.09 29.63 6.70
CA THR A 35 25.21 28.77 6.32
C THR A 35 24.74 27.44 5.78
N PHE A 36 25.42 26.93 4.76
CA PHE A 36 25.17 25.62 4.18
C PHE A 36 26.42 25.11 3.47
N GLY A 37 26.52 23.78 3.35
CA GLY A 37 27.57 23.11 2.61
C GLY A 37 27.11 22.74 1.20
N ASP A 38 28.06 22.62 0.29
CA ASP A 38 27.87 22.10 -1.07
C ASP A 38 28.84 20.91 -1.26
N TYR A 39 28.24 19.75 -1.50
CA TYR A 39 28.93 18.48 -1.55
C TYR A 39 28.65 17.79 -2.89
N GLY A 40 29.71 17.27 -3.51
CA GLY A 40 29.57 16.27 -4.57
C GLY A 40 29.20 14.88 -3.99
N SER A 41 28.91 13.92 -4.86
CA SER A 41 28.56 12.53 -4.50
C SER A 41 29.73 11.70 -3.92
N GLU A 42 30.92 12.28 -3.76
CA GLU A 42 32.16 11.59 -3.39
C GLU A 42 32.41 11.61 -1.86
N ARG A 43 33.09 10.56 -1.34
CA ARG A 43 33.40 10.39 0.11
C ARG A 43 34.62 11.24 0.56
N SER A 44 35.05 11.08 1.82
CA SER A 44 36.17 11.78 2.46
C SER A 44 37.38 12.02 1.52
N GLY A 45 37.92 13.24 1.53
CA GLY A 45 39.04 13.67 0.67
C GLY A 45 38.65 14.47 -0.58
N ALA A 46 37.40 14.39 -1.03
CA ALA A 46 36.89 15.19 -2.15
C ALA A 46 36.83 16.69 -1.81
N PRO A 47 37.06 17.60 -2.78
CA PRO A 47 36.86 19.04 -2.57
C PRO A 47 35.43 19.35 -2.15
N ILE A 48 35.27 20.18 -1.12
CA ILE A 48 33.99 20.66 -0.62
C ILE A 48 33.99 22.18 -0.55
N GLN A 49 32.80 22.76 -0.72
CA GLN A 49 32.56 24.17 -0.52
C GLN A 49 31.56 24.35 0.62
N ALA A 50 31.74 25.41 1.41
CA ALA A 50 30.75 25.83 2.37
C ALA A 50 30.62 27.34 2.37
N PHE A 51 29.42 27.81 2.63
CA PHE A 51 29.08 29.22 2.49
C PHE A 51 28.53 29.76 3.79
N THR A 52 28.87 31.01 4.10
CA THR A 52 28.25 31.76 5.20
C THR A 52 27.89 33.15 4.71
N ARG A 53 26.64 33.54 4.87
CA ARG A 53 26.18 34.92 4.68
C ARG A 53 25.87 35.54 6.02
N VAL A 54 26.20 36.81 6.16
CA VAL A 54 25.96 37.59 7.37
C VAL A 54 25.36 38.93 6.97
N ASP A 55 24.23 39.30 7.56
CA ASP A 55 23.60 40.59 7.31
C ASP A 55 22.95 41.15 8.58
N ARG A 56 22.71 42.46 8.61
CA ARG A 56 21.92 43.12 9.65
C ARG A 56 20.41 42.92 9.45
N GLN A 57 19.99 42.44 8.28
CA GLN A 57 18.60 42.12 7.94
C GLN A 57 18.40 40.63 7.70
N PRO A 58 17.16 40.10 7.78
CA PRO A 58 16.88 38.70 7.45
C PRO A 58 17.35 38.33 6.03
N ILE A 59 18.11 37.24 5.91
CA ILE A 59 18.69 36.79 4.64
C ILE A 59 17.67 35.95 3.87
N SER A 60 17.21 36.44 2.72
CA SER A 60 16.28 35.73 1.82
C SER A 60 16.98 34.95 0.69
N ASN A 61 18.20 35.35 0.31
CA ASN A 61 18.99 34.67 -0.73
C ASN A 61 19.50 33.32 -0.24
N ARG A 62 19.23 32.23 -0.98
CA ARG A 62 19.69 30.85 -0.67
C ARG A 62 20.67 30.28 -1.71
N ASN A 63 21.14 31.09 -2.66
CA ASN A 63 22.04 30.66 -3.73
C ASN A 63 23.48 30.45 -3.23
N LYS A 64 24.35 29.78 -3.97
CA LYS A 64 25.79 29.66 -3.62
C LYS A 64 26.45 31.05 -3.55
N VAL A 65 27.57 31.17 -2.84
CA VAL A 65 28.38 32.42 -2.80
C VAL A 65 29.36 32.38 -3.97
N TYR A 66 29.02 33.11 -5.03
CA TYR A 66 29.85 33.20 -6.23
C TYR A 66 30.94 34.26 -6.08
N GLN A 67 30.67 35.33 -5.33
CA GLN A 67 31.56 36.49 -5.15
C GLN A 67 31.85 36.73 -3.67
N PRO A 68 32.74 35.94 -3.03
CA PRO A 68 32.98 36.07 -1.60
C PRO A 68 33.75 37.35 -1.26
N ASP A 69 33.36 38.00 -0.16
CA ASP A 69 34.17 39.03 0.50
C ASP A 69 35.33 38.39 1.26
N HIS A 70 35.10 37.22 1.86
CA HIS A 70 36.11 36.44 2.57
C HIS A 70 36.23 35.03 1.99
N LEU A 71 37.43 34.67 1.58
CA LEU A 71 37.78 33.36 1.05
C LEU A 71 38.70 32.64 2.02
N ILE A 72 38.28 31.47 2.51
CA ILE A 72 39.06 30.65 3.45
C ILE A 72 39.36 29.31 2.77
N VAL A 73 40.63 28.93 2.72
CA VAL A 73 41.10 27.71 2.05
C VAL A 73 41.82 26.84 3.06
N LEU A 74 41.21 25.69 3.37
CA LEU A 74 41.68 24.74 4.38
C LEU A 74 42.81 23.83 3.89
N ASP A 75 43.01 23.75 2.58
CA ASP A 75 44.03 22.90 1.97
C ASP A 75 44.65 23.62 0.77
N GLU A 76 45.95 23.91 0.87
CA GLU A 76 46.70 24.60 -0.16
C GLU A 76 46.66 23.91 -1.53
N ALA A 77 46.49 22.59 -1.59
CA ALA A 77 46.42 21.85 -2.84
C ALA A 77 45.14 22.15 -3.66
N LEU A 78 44.14 22.81 -3.05
CA LEU A 78 42.94 23.26 -3.76
C LEU A 78 43.16 24.60 -4.47
N MET A 79 44.26 25.30 -4.19
CA MET A 79 44.49 26.63 -4.76
C MET A 79 44.61 26.58 -6.28
N GLY A 80 43.81 27.41 -6.94
CA GLY A 80 43.80 27.55 -8.39
C GLY A 80 42.80 28.61 -8.85
N PRO A 81 42.75 28.90 -10.17
CA PRO A 81 41.89 29.96 -10.73
C PRO A 81 40.41 29.79 -10.36
N GLN A 82 39.92 28.56 -10.25
CA GLN A 82 38.53 28.26 -9.90
C GLN A 82 38.18 28.61 -8.45
N VAL A 83 39.12 28.44 -7.51
CA VAL A 83 38.91 28.77 -6.09
C VAL A 83 38.89 30.29 -5.87
N LEU A 84 39.71 31.02 -6.64
CA LEU A 84 39.78 32.48 -6.60
C LEU A 84 38.63 33.16 -7.38
N SER A 85 37.97 32.43 -8.28
CA SER A 85 36.91 32.96 -9.14
C SER A 85 35.84 33.75 -8.38
N GLY A 86 35.59 34.97 -8.83
CA GLY A 86 34.60 35.89 -8.22
C GLY A 86 35.08 36.61 -6.96
N THR A 87 36.26 36.32 -6.43
CA THR A 87 36.83 37.04 -5.27
C THR A 87 37.41 38.38 -5.73
N ALA A 88 36.92 39.49 -5.20
CA ALA A 88 37.35 40.82 -5.62
C ALA A 88 38.71 41.23 -5.03
N ALA A 89 39.41 42.16 -5.67
CA ALA A 89 40.54 42.85 -5.06
C ALA A 89 40.10 43.56 -3.77
N GLY A 90 40.91 43.47 -2.72
CA GLY A 90 40.62 43.94 -1.37
C GLY A 90 39.92 42.92 -0.47
N ALA A 91 39.46 41.78 -1.02
CA ALA A 91 38.86 40.70 -0.24
C ALA A 91 39.87 40.07 0.74
N LEU A 92 39.34 39.42 1.77
CA LEU A 92 40.13 38.66 2.74
C LEU A 92 40.41 37.26 2.17
N LEU A 93 41.67 36.87 2.12
CA LEU A 93 42.08 35.51 1.76
C LEU A 93 42.85 34.88 2.92
N LEU A 94 42.34 33.79 3.49
CA LEU A 94 43.02 33.02 4.53
C LEU A 94 43.36 31.62 4.02
N LEU A 95 44.64 31.28 4.03
CA LEU A 95 45.15 30.01 3.53
C LEU A 95 45.83 29.20 4.64
N ASN A 96 45.39 27.95 4.80
CA ASN A 96 46.13 26.96 5.58
C ASN A 96 47.29 26.40 4.74
N THR A 97 48.53 26.74 5.13
CA THR A 97 49.76 26.39 4.40
C THR A 97 50.95 26.31 5.36
N ARG A 98 51.92 25.46 5.05
CA ARG A 98 53.21 25.42 5.77
C ARG A 98 54.16 26.53 5.33
N SER A 99 53.89 27.14 4.18
CA SER A 99 54.73 28.18 3.59
C SER A 99 54.58 29.49 4.35
N ARG A 100 55.69 30.21 4.52
CA ARG A 100 55.70 31.57 5.09
C ARG A 100 55.18 32.57 4.05
N LEU A 101 54.71 33.75 4.50
CA LEU A 101 54.20 34.78 3.59
C LEU A 101 55.15 35.15 2.44
N ASP A 102 56.46 35.16 2.70
CA ASP A 102 57.48 35.51 1.70
C ASP A 102 57.50 34.55 0.50
N ALA A 103 57.05 33.30 0.69
CA ALA A 103 56.93 32.34 -0.40
C ALA A 103 55.83 32.71 -1.41
N PHE A 104 54.92 33.62 -1.04
CA PHE A 104 53.85 34.17 -1.88
C PHE A 104 54.17 35.60 -2.34
N ALA A 105 55.45 35.96 -2.47
CA ALA A 105 55.86 37.22 -3.09
C ALA A 105 55.34 37.30 -4.55
N GLY A 106 54.72 38.42 -4.93
CA GLY A 106 54.09 38.58 -6.25
C GLY A 106 52.76 37.83 -6.44
N GLN A 107 52.28 37.08 -5.44
CA GLN A 107 51.00 36.38 -5.47
C GLN A 107 50.08 36.95 -4.38
N PHE A 108 48.78 37.04 -4.65
CA PHE A 108 47.78 37.53 -3.71
C PHE A 108 48.05 38.94 -3.14
N GLU A 109 48.72 39.81 -3.90
CA GLU A 109 49.06 41.17 -3.44
C GLU A 109 47.84 42.10 -3.34
N ASP A 110 46.77 41.73 -4.05
CA ASP A 110 45.50 42.46 -4.09
C ASP A 110 44.56 42.07 -2.95
N TYR A 111 44.88 41.04 -2.15
CA TYR A 111 44.04 40.58 -1.04
C TYR A 111 44.64 40.96 0.30
N ARG A 112 43.78 41.09 1.31
CA ARG A 112 44.24 41.01 2.69
C ARG A 112 44.53 39.56 3.02
N PHE A 113 45.80 39.18 2.93
CA PHE A 113 46.22 37.78 2.87
C PHE A 113 46.75 37.29 4.22
N GLY A 114 46.18 36.20 4.71
CA GLY A 114 46.62 35.47 5.90
C GLY A 114 47.16 34.09 5.53
N ALA A 115 48.31 33.72 6.08
CA ALA A 115 48.89 32.39 5.96
C ALA A 115 49.16 31.80 7.36
N ILE A 116 48.78 30.54 7.56
CA ILE A 116 48.95 29.82 8.84
C ILE A 116 49.07 28.31 8.60
N ASP A 117 49.93 27.63 9.36
CA ASP A 117 49.95 26.16 9.40
C ASP A 117 48.99 25.65 10.48
N ALA A 118 47.69 25.83 10.24
CA ALA A 118 46.65 25.37 11.16
C ALA A 118 46.66 23.85 11.32
N THR A 119 47.25 23.12 10.37
CA THR A 119 47.40 21.65 10.43
C THR A 119 48.46 21.23 11.45
N ALA A 120 49.63 21.89 11.46
CA ALA A 120 50.64 21.64 12.49
C ALA A 120 50.14 22.03 13.88
N ILE A 121 49.50 23.20 14.00
CA ILE A 121 48.95 23.68 15.27
C ILE A 121 47.88 22.71 15.80
N ALA A 122 46.93 22.29 14.96
CA ALA A 122 45.91 21.32 15.39
C ALA A 122 46.51 19.98 15.85
N ARG A 123 47.59 19.51 15.22
CA ARG A 123 48.29 18.28 15.63
C ARG A 123 48.95 18.40 16.99
N GLU A 124 49.60 19.53 17.27
CA GLU A 124 50.24 19.79 18.57
C GLU A 124 49.23 19.79 19.72
N HIS A 125 48.01 20.27 19.44
CA HIS A 125 46.90 20.30 20.39
C HIS A 125 46.03 19.03 20.37
N GLY A 126 46.39 18.00 19.59
CA GLY A 126 45.69 16.72 19.56
C GLY A 126 44.29 16.75 18.93
N ILE A 127 44.02 17.71 18.04
CA ILE A 127 42.69 17.90 17.41
C ILE A 127 42.57 17.02 16.15
N GLY A 128 41.64 16.07 16.18
CA GLY A 128 41.39 15.10 15.12
C GLY A 128 42.00 13.72 15.40
N SER A 129 42.17 12.90 14.36
CA SER A 129 42.81 11.58 14.44
C SER A 129 44.20 11.57 13.81
N SER A 130 44.96 10.49 14.02
CA SER A 130 46.28 10.29 13.38
C SER A 130 46.21 10.27 11.84
N SER A 131 45.04 9.98 11.25
CA SER A 131 44.81 9.92 9.81
C SER A 131 44.11 11.15 9.24
N VAL A 132 43.37 11.93 10.03
CA VAL A 132 42.64 13.12 9.59
C VAL A 132 42.73 14.22 10.66
N VAL A 133 43.50 15.26 10.37
CA VAL A 133 43.57 16.46 11.20
C VAL A 133 42.39 17.36 10.87
N ILE A 134 41.66 17.80 11.90
CA ILE A 134 40.53 18.70 11.76
C ILE A 134 41.00 20.09 12.19
N ILE A 135 40.92 21.08 11.28
CA ILE A 135 41.54 22.41 11.48
C ILE A 135 40.52 23.55 11.58
N ASN A 136 39.23 23.24 11.55
CA ASN A 136 38.14 24.22 11.54
C ASN A 136 38.16 25.18 12.74
N THR A 137 38.45 24.67 13.94
CA THR A 137 38.57 25.46 15.17
C THR A 137 39.90 26.21 15.17
N THR A 138 41.01 25.55 14.87
CA THR A 138 42.32 26.22 14.78
C THR A 138 42.34 27.39 13.79
N ILE A 139 41.86 27.20 12.56
CA ILE A 139 41.90 28.24 11.53
C ILE A 139 40.98 29.43 11.84
N LEU A 140 39.95 29.23 12.67
CA LEU A 140 39.05 30.32 13.07
C LEU A 140 39.74 31.32 13.99
N GLY A 141 40.75 30.90 14.76
CA GLY A 141 41.64 31.79 15.51
C GLY A 141 42.38 32.76 14.59
N ALA A 142 43.03 32.22 13.55
CA ALA A 142 43.68 33.04 12.52
C ALA A 142 42.68 33.97 11.82
N TYR A 143 41.49 33.48 11.48
CA TYR A 143 40.44 34.30 10.87
C TYR A 143 39.98 35.45 11.78
N ALA A 144 39.77 35.21 13.08
CA ALA A 144 39.41 36.27 14.04
C ALA A 144 40.47 37.37 14.10
N ARG A 145 41.77 37.00 14.05
CA ARG A 145 42.87 37.96 13.97
C ARG A 145 42.81 38.81 12.72
N LEU A 146 42.56 38.20 11.55
CA LEU A 146 42.37 38.95 10.30
C LEU A 146 41.16 39.89 10.37
N LEU A 147 40.09 39.50 11.05
CA LEU A 147 38.92 40.37 11.26
C LEU A 147 39.15 41.49 12.30
N GLY A 148 40.20 41.40 13.11
CA GLY A 148 40.43 42.30 14.25
C GLY A 148 39.45 42.06 15.41
N VAL A 149 38.88 40.85 15.51
CA VAL A 149 37.93 40.45 16.53
C VAL A 149 38.67 39.80 17.71
N PRO A 150 38.37 40.13 18.98
CA PRO A 150 39.04 39.52 20.12
C PRO A 150 38.73 38.03 20.25
N LEU A 151 39.70 37.26 20.77
CA LEU A 151 39.56 35.81 21.00
C LEU A 151 38.37 35.43 21.89
N SER A 152 37.97 36.29 22.82
CA SER A 152 36.79 36.08 23.68
C SER A 152 35.48 35.96 22.89
N ALA A 153 35.44 36.45 21.64
CA ALA A 153 34.28 36.24 20.76
C ALA A 153 34.17 34.79 20.25
N LEU A 154 35.28 34.04 20.23
CA LEU A 154 35.31 32.65 19.79
C LEU A 154 34.79 31.69 20.87
N GLU A 155 34.98 32.01 22.16
CA GLU A 155 34.57 31.16 23.29
C GLU A 155 33.10 30.74 23.19
N LYS A 156 32.20 31.71 22.96
CA LYS A 156 30.76 31.47 22.83
C LYS A 156 30.42 30.70 21.56
N ALA A 157 31.13 30.99 20.46
CA ALA A 157 30.94 30.27 19.20
C ALA A 157 31.32 28.78 19.36
N TYR A 158 32.39 28.49 20.11
CA TYR A 158 32.88 27.12 20.31
C TYR A 158 31.97 26.37 21.26
N ALA A 159 31.55 27.01 22.35
CA ALA A 159 30.60 26.44 23.31
C ALA A 159 29.29 26.04 22.62
N SER A 160 28.77 26.86 21.70
CA SER A 160 27.51 26.57 20.97
C SER A 160 27.56 25.30 20.11
N LEU A 161 28.77 24.83 19.75
CA LEU A 161 28.99 23.64 18.93
C LEU A 161 29.70 22.52 19.70
N GLY A 162 29.90 22.67 21.02
CA GLY A 162 30.56 21.67 21.87
C GLY A 162 32.06 21.52 21.63
N LEU A 163 32.73 22.57 21.14
CA LEU A 163 34.14 22.56 20.72
C LEU A 163 35.05 23.40 21.64
N SER A 164 34.64 23.68 22.87
CA SER A 164 35.40 24.52 23.81
C SER A 164 36.79 23.98 24.13
N GLY A 165 37.02 22.66 24.00
CA GLY A 165 38.33 22.03 24.21
C GLY A 165 39.40 22.46 23.21
N ASP A 166 39.00 23.03 22.06
CA ASP A 166 39.91 23.40 20.98
C ASP A 166 40.39 24.86 21.07
N LEU A 167 39.96 25.62 22.10
CA LEU A 167 40.22 27.05 22.20
C LEU A 167 41.71 27.38 22.21
N ALA A 168 42.52 26.58 22.93
CA ALA A 168 43.97 26.78 23.00
C ALA A 168 44.67 26.71 21.63
N ALA A 169 44.16 25.87 20.70
CA ALA A 169 44.68 25.80 19.34
C ALA A 169 44.28 27.03 18.52
N ALA A 170 43.08 27.58 18.75
CA ALA A 170 42.63 28.81 18.12
C ALA A 170 43.43 30.04 18.63
N GLU A 171 43.72 30.10 19.93
CA GLU A 171 44.62 31.12 20.51
C GLU A 171 46.01 31.05 19.87
N HIS A 172 46.57 29.84 19.77
CA HIS A 172 47.85 29.61 19.11
C HIS A 172 47.84 30.11 17.65
N ALA A 173 46.80 29.82 16.88
CA ALA A 173 46.67 30.29 15.51
C ALA A 173 46.43 31.80 15.39
N TYR A 174 45.72 32.41 16.35
CA TYR A 174 45.49 33.85 16.41
C TYR A 174 46.79 34.63 16.60
N ASP A 175 47.72 34.09 17.39
CA ASP A 175 49.02 34.70 17.66
C ASP A 175 50.03 34.46 16.54
N GLN A 176 49.96 33.31 15.86
CA GLN A 176 50.94 32.92 14.83
C GLN A 176 50.58 33.25 13.39
N VAL A 177 49.32 33.61 13.09
CA VAL A 177 48.92 33.94 11.72
C VAL A 177 49.75 35.11 11.19
N GLN A 178 50.33 34.91 10.02
CA GLN A 178 51.06 35.95 9.32
C GLN A 178 50.07 36.67 8.40
N ILE A 179 50.00 38.01 8.50
CA ILE A 179 49.06 38.83 7.75
C ILE A 179 49.83 39.83 6.89
N ARG A 180 49.42 39.97 5.63
CA ARG A 180 49.85 41.02 4.71
C ARG A 180 48.63 41.82 4.25
N ASP A 181 48.65 43.13 4.51
CA ASP A 181 47.65 44.05 3.97
C ASP A 181 47.90 44.31 2.47
N PRO A 182 46.84 44.60 1.70
CA PRO A 182 46.97 44.86 0.25
C PRO A 182 47.79 46.12 -0.02
N ARG A 183 48.45 46.20 -1.20
CA ARG A 183 49.25 47.39 -1.59
C ARG A 183 48.35 48.64 -1.71
N PRO A 184 48.83 49.83 -1.29
CA PRO A 184 48.00 51.05 -1.30
C PRO A 184 47.50 51.47 -2.69
N GLU A 185 48.17 51.09 -3.78
CA GLU A 185 47.75 51.41 -5.15
C GLU A 185 46.51 50.62 -5.62
N THR A 186 46.13 49.54 -4.92
CA THR A 186 44.91 48.77 -5.19
C THR A 186 43.80 49.00 -4.17
N ALA A 187 44.05 49.83 -3.13
CA ALA A 187 43.06 50.21 -2.12
C ALA A 187 41.99 51.22 -2.62
N GLY A 188 42.08 51.66 -3.88
CA GLY A 188 41.20 52.66 -4.50
C GLY A 188 40.04 52.13 -5.37
N ALA A 189 39.86 50.82 -5.52
CA ALA A 189 38.79 50.27 -6.35
C ALA A 189 37.46 50.06 -5.57
N THR A 190 37.00 51.07 -4.83
CA THR A 190 35.58 51.13 -4.44
C THR A 190 34.79 51.91 -5.49
N ALA A 191 34.29 51.21 -6.50
CA ALA A 191 33.05 51.60 -7.16
C ALA A 191 32.45 50.38 -7.83
N ARG A 192 31.33 49.91 -7.26
CA ARG A 192 30.40 49.00 -7.90
C ARG A 192 29.99 49.59 -9.25
N GLY A 193 30.54 49.05 -10.33
CA GLY A 193 29.89 49.10 -11.62
C GLY A 193 28.80 48.03 -11.62
N ALA A 194 27.63 48.36 -11.09
CA ALA A 194 26.43 47.60 -11.46
C ALA A 194 26.24 47.83 -12.96
N THR A 195 26.74 46.92 -13.79
CA THR A 195 26.12 46.71 -15.08
C THR A 195 24.73 46.18 -14.76
N THR A 196 23.75 47.09 -14.73
CA THR A 196 22.34 46.75 -14.86
C THR A 196 22.09 46.24 -16.28
N TRP A 197 22.73 45.12 -16.60
CA TRP A 197 22.24 44.22 -17.60
C TRP A 197 21.76 42.99 -16.85
N GLN A 198 20.68 43.18 -16.09
CA GLN A 198 19.75 42.08 -15.93
C GLN A 198 19.03 42.03 -17.26
N PRO A 199 19.24 41.02 -18.12
CA PRO A 199 18.26 40.79 -19.15
C PRO A 199 16.94 40.67 -18.41
N VAL A 200 15.95 41.47 -18.81
CA VAL A 200 14.57 41.09 -18.53
C VAL A 200 14.44 39.78 -19.28
N LEU A 201 14.66 38.67 -18.57
CA LEU A 201 14.43 37.36 -19.12
C LEU A 201 12.98 37.40 -19.57
N PRO A 202 12.68 37.08 -20.85
CA PRO A 202 11.30 36.95 -21.25
C PRO A 202 10.64 36.02 -20.22
N PRO A 203 9.40 36.30 -19.81
CA PRO A 203 8.70 35.41 -18.89
C PRO A 203 8.80 34.00 -19.47
N VAL A 204 9.53 33.13 -18.77
CA VAL A 204 9.56 31.72 -19.12
C VAL A 204 8.16 31.26 -18.79
N LEU A 205 7.38 30.98 -19.83
CA LEU A 205 6.08 30.38 -19.66
C LEU A 205 6.27 29.15 -18.75
N PRO A 206 5.44 28.95 -17.72
CA PRO A 206 5.43 27.72 -16.96
C PRO A 206 5.53 26.53 -17.93
N LEU A 207 6.26 25.47 -17.58
CA LEU A 207 6.41 24.29 -18.46
C LEU A 207 5.05 23.76 -18.94
N THR A 208 4.00 23.98 -18.13
CA THR A 208 2.59 23.66 -18.38
C THR A 208 1.88 24.59 -19.37
N GLU A 209 2.46 25.73 -19.71
CA GLU A 209 1.94 26.77 -20.60
C GLU A 209 2.84 27.01 -21.83
N HIS A 210 3.88 26.18 -22.00
CA HIS A 210 4.77 26.23 -23.16
C HIS A 210 4.02 25.82 -24.43
N HIS A 211 3.62 26.81 -25.23
CA HIS A 211 3.22 26.66 -26.62
C HIS A 211 4.16 27.49 -27.51
N THR A 212 5.47 27.31 -27.37
CA THR A 212 6.42 27.97 -28.28
C THR A 212 6.44 27.23 -29.60
N ASP A 213 6.00 27.94 -30.65
CA ASP A 213 6.10 27.65 -32.08
C ASP A 213 6.82 26.33 -32.40
N LEU A 214 6.03 25.33 -32.79
CA LEU A 214 6.52 24.14 -33.49
C LEU A 214 7.57 24.58 -34.51
N PRO A 215 8.72 23.91 -34.67
CA PRO A 215 9.53 24.11 -35.86
C PRO A 215 8.65 23.73 -37.05
N ALA A 216 8.03 24.74 -37.68
CA ALA A 216 6.80 24.62 -38.47
C ALA A 216 6.99 23.88 -39.80
N THR A 217 8.10 23.17 -39.99
CA THR A 217 8.41 22.42 -41.21
C THR A 217 9.07 21.06 -41.00
N LEU A 218 9.64 20.75 -39.83
CA LEU A 218 10.35 19.48 -39.60
C LEU A 218 9.54 18.56 -38.68
N LYS A 219 8.75 17.68 -39.28
CA LYS A 219 8.01 16.62 -38.60
C LYS A 219 8.95 15.51 -38.10
N THR A 220 9.62 15.75 -36.98
CA THR A 220 10.62 14.82 -36.39
C THR A 220 10.06 13.43 -36.07
N GLY A 221 8.73 13.29 -35.99
CA GLY A 221 8.06 12.01 -35.83
C GLY A 221 8.19 11.07 -37.02
N THR A 222 8.48 11.60 -38.22
CA THR A 222 8.81 10.79 -39.42
C THR A 222 10.08 9.95 -39.25
N TRP A 223 10.97 10.32 -38.34
CA TRP A 223 12.23 9.61 -38.11
C TRP A 223 12.08 8.40 -37.17
N SER A 224 10.92 8.26 -36.54
CA SER A 224 10.69 7.21 -35.55
C SER A 224 9.95 6.01 -36.11
N THR A 225 10.39 4.82 -35.75
CA THR A 225 9.70 3.55 -36.06
C THR A 225 8.71 3.14 -34.97
N GLN A 226 8.64 3.87 -33.87
CA GLN A 226 7.79 3.56 -32.71
C GLN A 226 7.18 4.83 -32.10
N ALA A 227 6.09 4.67 -31.37
CA ALA A 227 5.47 5.76 -30.63
C ALA A 227 4.96 5.29 -29.27
N PRO A 228 4.92 6.18 -28.26
CA PRO A 228 4.20 5.90 -27.03
C PRO A 228 2.70 5.92 -27.29
N ARG A 229 1.95 5.11 -26.55
CA ARG A 229 0.50 5.22 -26.42
C ARG A 229 0.07 4.98 -24.98
N TYR A 230 -1.01 5.62 -24.56
CA TYR A 230 -1.66 5.26 -23.30
C TYR A 230 -2.38 3.93 -23.49
N ARG A 231 -2.19 3.03 -22.53
CA ARG A 231 -2.88 1.76 -22.49
C ARG A 231 -3.19 1.46 -21.04
N GLU A 232 -4.45 1.14 -20.78
CA GLU A 232 -4.82 0.59 -19.49
C GLU A 232 -4.36 -0.86 -19.39
N HIS A 233 -3.74 -1.18 -18.27
CA HIS A 233 -3.35 -2.53 -17.91
C HIS A 233 -4.16 -2.98 -16.69
N ALA A 234 -4.30 -4.29 -16.54
CA ALA A 234 -5.00 -4.87 -15.41
C ALA A 234 -4.29 -4.55 -14.09
N ALA A 235 -5.02 -3.98 -13.12
CA ALA A 235 -4.52 -3.80 -11.77
C ALA A 235 -4.50 -5.15 -11.04
N PRO A 236 -3.43 -5.49 -10.31
CA PRO A 236 -3.33 -6.80 -9.65
C PRO A 236 -4.41 -7.00 -8.58
N CYS A 237 -4.81 -5.94 -7.88
CA CYS A 237 -5.91 -5.99 -6.90
C CYS A 237 -7.27 -6.30 -7.56
N ASN A 238 -7.61 -5.65 -8.69
CA ASN A 238 -8.83 -5.95 -9.46
C ASN A 238 -8.82 -7.42 -9.94
N GLN A 239 -7.68 -7.89 -10.46
CA GLN A 239 -7.51 -9.28 -10.92
C GLN A 239 -7.59 -10.32 -9.79
N ALA A 240 -7.13 -9.96 -8.59
CA ALA A 240 -7.15 -10.83 -7.43
C ALA A 240 -8.51 -10.87 -6.73
N CYS A 241 -9.43 -9.93 -7.00
CA CYS A 241 -10.73 -9.85 -6.34
C CYS A 241 -11.72 -10.89 -6.89
N PRO A 242 -12.16 -11.89 -6.10
CA PRO A 242 -13.08 -12.91 -6.59
C PRO A 242 -14.48 -12.38 -6.91
N ALA A 243 -14.91 -11.31 -6.21
CA ALA A 243 -16.15 -10.58 -6.46
C ALA A 243 -16.11 -9.76 -7.77
N GLY A 244 -14.91 -9.55 -8.33
CA GLY A 244 -14.70 -8.77 -9.55
C GLY A 244 -14.79 -7.27 -9.36
N ASN A 245 -14.47 -6.77 -8.15
CA ASN A 245 -14.56 -5.36 -7.84
C ASN A 245 -13.53 -4.55 -8.63
N ASP A 246 -13.95 -3.37 -9.10
CA ASP A 246 -13.03 -2.35 -9.60
C ASP A 246 -12.40 -1.60 -8.41
N ILE A 247 -11.42 -2.26 -7.78
CA ILE A 247 -10.75 -1.76 -6.58
C ILE A 247 -10.00 -0.48 -6.86
N ARG A 248 -9.21 -0.47 -7.93
CA ARG A 248 -8.53 0.74 -8.39
C ARG A 248 -9.54 1.88 -8.59
N GLY A 249 -10.64 1.63 -9.29
CA GLY A 249 -11.65 2.63 -9.59
C GLY A 249 -12.32 3.20 -8.35
N PHE A 250 -12.79 2.36 -7.40
CA PHE A 250 -13.45 2.89 -6.21
C PHE A 250 -12.47 3.64 -5.30
N ILE A 251 -11.19 3.24 -5.24
CA ILE A 251 -10.18 3.97 -4.45
C ILE A 251 -9.88 5.33 -5.09
N GLN A 252 -9.80 5.41 -6.42
CA GLN A 252 -9.64 6.69 -7.12
C GLN A 252 -10.85 7.60 -6.92
N ALA A 253 -12.06 7.06 -7.03
CA ALA A 253 -13.28 7.82 -6.76
C ALA A 253 -13.33 8.28 -5.28
N LEU A 254 -12.92 7.45 -4.33
CA LEU A 254 -12.84 7.84 -2.91
C LEU A 254 -11.91 9.03 -2.70
N LYS A 255 -10.73 8.99 -3.34
CA LYS A 255 -9.72 10.05 -3.26
C LYS A 255 -10.20 11.37 -3.88
N ASN A 256 -10.83 11.31 -5.05
CA ASN A 256 -11.14 12.51 -5.84
C ASN A 256 -12.52 13.09 -5.56
N GLU A 257 -13.49 12.25 -5.20
CA GLU A 257 -14.93 12.59 -5.19
C GLU A 257 -15.66 12.16 -3.90
N GLY A 258 -15.01 11.39 -3.03
CA GLY A 258 -15.54 10.99 -1.73
C GLY A 258 -16.33 9.67 -1.69
N ALA A 259 -16.93 9.38 -0.55
CA ALA A 259 -17.52 8.08 -0.22
C ALA A 259 -18.62 7.63 -1.19
N ASP A 260 -19.52 8.53 -1.58
CA ASP A 260 -20.65 8.19 -2.46
C ASP A 260 -20.20 7.84 -3.88
N ALA A 261 -19.22 8.56 -4.42
CA ALA A 261 -18.66 8.26 -5.73
C ALA A 261 -17.97 6.88 -5.72
N ALA A 262 -17.20 6.60 -4.67
CA ALA A 262 -16.58 5.29 -4.46
C ALA A 262 -17.63 4.17 -4.34
N ALA A 263 -18.70 4.40 -3.57
CA ALA A 263 -19.78 3.45 -3.40
C ALA A 263 -20.48 3.14 -4.73
N ARG A 264 -20.72 4.14 -5.59
CA ARG A 264 -21.30 3.91 -6.94
C ARG A 264 -20.42 3.03 -7.83
N VAL A 265 -19.10 3.09 -7.68
CA VAL A 265 -18.18 2.18 -8.39
C VAL A 265 -18.24 0.78 -7.78
N LEU A 266 -18.10 0.68 -6.46
CA LEU A 266 -18.09 -0.57 -5.70
C LEU A 266 -19.38 -1.39 -5.90
N LEU A 267 -20.55 -0.73 -5.82
CA LEU A 267 -21.87 -1.36 -5.90
C LEU A 267 -22.18 -1.90 -7.30
N ARG A 268 -21.39 -1.60 -8.35
CA ARG A 268 -21.58 -2.22 -9.68
C ARG A 268 -21.45 -3.74 -9.60
N THR A 269 -20.56 -4.23 -8.75
CA THR A 269 -20.19 -5.64 -8.62
C THR A 269 -20.50 -6.21 -7.24
N GLN A 270 -20.21 -5.45 -6.18
CA GLN A 270 -20.32 -5.88 -4.80
C GLN A 270 -21.76 -5.73 -4.27
N ALA A 271 -22.38 -6.85 -3.90
CA ALA A 271 -23.73 -6.86 -3.33
C ALA A 271 -23.73 -6.62 -1.81
N LEU A 272 -22.66 -7.01 -1.11
CA LEU A 272 -22.57 -7.01 0.34
C LEU A 272 -21.29 -6.29 0.83
N PRO A 273 -21.12 -4.99 0.51
CA PRO A 273 -19.86 -4.29 0.81
C PRO A 273 -19.62 -4.13 2.32
N SER A 274 -20.67 -3.91 3.12
CA SER A 274 -20.53 -3.77 4.57
C SER A 274 -20.12 -5.11 5.22
N VAL A 275 -20.53 -6.24 4.63
CA VAL A 275 -20.08 -7.59 5.03
C VAL A 275 -18.65 -7.87 4.57
N CYS A 276 -18.35 -7.69 3.28
CA CYS A 276 -17.03 -8.03 2.71
C CYS A 276 -15.89 -7.23 3.36
N GLY A 277 -16.12 -5.96 3.68
CA GLY A 277 -15.16 -5.14 4.42
C GLY A 277 -14.81 -5.68 5.82
N ARG A 278 -15.56 -6.65 6.36
CA ARG A 278 -15.34 -7.26 7.68
C ARG A 278 -14.81 -8.69 7.61
N VAL A 279 -15.36 -9.51 6.71
CA VAL A 279 -15.12 -10.97 6.74
C VAL A 279 -14.24 -11.49 5.61
N CYS A 280 -13.89 -10.64 4.64
CA CYS A 280 -13.11 -11.05 3.48
C CYS A 280 -11.65 -11.40 3.86
N PRO A 281 -11.06 -12.47 3.30
CA PRO A 281 -9.62 -12.77 3.44
C PRO A 281 -8.71 -11.79 2.65
N ALA A 282 -9.29 -10.80 1.97
CA ALA A 282 -8.60 -9.75 1.23
C ALA A 282 -7.48 -10.23 0.25
N PRO A 283 -7.78 -11.15 -0.69
CA PRO A 283 -6.79 -11.59 -1.68
C PRO A 283 -6.25 -10.43 -2.54
N CYS A 284 -7.05 -9.36 -2.68
CA CYS A 284 -6.64 -8.12 -3.34
C CYS A 284 -5.49 -7.38 -2.65
N MET A 285 -5.33 -7.55 -1.33
CA MET A 285 -4.22 -6.99 -0.56
C MET A 285 -2.96 -7.85 -0.74
N GLN A 286 -3.10 -9.18 -0.78
CA GLN A 286 -1.99 -10.11 -1.03
C GLN A 286 -1.33 -9.89 -2.39
N GLY A 287 -2.13 -9.55 -3.42
CA GLY A 287 -1.63 -9.21 -4.76
C GLY A 287 -1.20 -7.74 -4.93
N CYS A 288 -1.27 -6.90 -3.91
CA CYS A 288 -1.01 -5.47 -4.06
C CYS A 288 0.47 -5.18 -4.35
N ASN A 289 0.78 -4.47 -5.44
CA ASN A 289 2.17 -4.10 -5.76
C ASN A 289 2.86 -3.23 -4.69
N ARG A 290 2.09 -2.53 -3.83
CA ARG A 290 2.65 -1.71 -2.75
C ARG A 290 3.24 -2.55 -1.60
N GLU A 291 2.89 -3.84 -1.52
CA GLU A 291 3.53 -4.78 -0.60
C GLU A 291 5.04 -4.85 -0.80
N ALA A 292 5.51 -4.74 -2.04
CA ALA A 292 6.94 -4.73 -2.38
C ALA A 292 7.66 -3.39 -2.08
N PHE A 293 6.96 -2.39 -1.53
CA PHE A 293 7.49 -1.06 -1.25
C PHE A 293 7.45 -0.74 0.24
N ASP A 294 6.25 -0.60 0.81
CA ASP A 294 6.07 -0.22 2.23
C ASP A 294 4.79 -0.80 2.85
N GLY A 295 4.27 -1.89 2.28
CA GLY A 295 3.10 -2.63 2.75
C GLY A 295 1.84 -2.37 1.94
N ALA A 296 1.02 -3.40 1.72
CA ALA A 296 -0.20 -3.34 0.93
C ALA A 296 -1.15 -2.22 1.37
N VAL A 297 -1.94 -1.73 0.42
CA VAL A 297 -3.07 -0.84 0.73
C VAL A 297 -4.13 -1.63 1.49
N ASN A 298 -4.65 -1.10 2.59
CA ASN A 298 -5.70 -1.74 3.38
C ASN A 298 -7.08 -1.63 2.70
N ILE A 299 -7.22 -2.33 1.56
CA ILE A 299 -8.37 -2.29 0.65
C ILE A 299 -9.65 -2.77 1.35
N ARG A 300 -9.56 -3.84 2.15
CA ARG A 300 -10.70 -4.41 2.88
C ARG A 300 -11.32 -3.35 3.80
N SER A 301 -10.49 -2.60 4.51
CA SER A 301 -11.00 -1.60 5.46
C SER A 301 -11.42 -0.30 4.78
N LEU A 302 -10.88 0.03 3.59
CA LEU A 302 -11.45 1.05 2.72
C LEU A 302 -12.84 0.66 2.21
N GLU A 303 -13.03 -0.60 1.78
CA GLU A 303 -14.35 -1.13 1.38
C GLU A 303 -15.36 -1.00 2.53
N ARG A 304 -14.95 -1.39 3.74
CA ARG A 304 -15.75 -1.19 4.96
C ARG A 304 -16.08 0.29 5.18
N TRP A 305 -15.08 1.16 5.13
CA TRP A 305 -15.24 2.58 5.40
C TRP A 305 -16.23 3.22 4.42
N ILE A 306 -16.11 2.92 3.13
CA ILE A 306 -17.07 3.37 2.10
C ILE A 306 -18.48 2.89 2.42
N ALA A 307 -18.64 1.61 2.77
CA ALA A 307 -19.94 1.01 3.04
C ALA A 307 -20.62 1.53 4.33
N ASP A 308 -19.82 2.02 5.28
CA ASP A 308 -20.31 2.58 6.55
C ASP A 308 -20.59 4.10 6.46
N HIS A 309 -20.08 4.81 5.44
CA HIS A 309 -20.20 6.27 5.29
C HIS A 309 -20.89 6.75 4.00
N SER A 310 -21.41 5.84 3.18
CA SER A 310 -22.13 6.21 1.96
C SER A 310 -23.65 6.09 2.15
N ASP A 311 -24.37 7.03 1.56
CA ASP A 311 -25.84 7.09 1.58
C ASP A 311 -26.44 6.75 0.20
N VAL A 312 -25.64 6.14 -0.68
CA VAL A 312 -26.04 5.82 -2.06
C VAL A 312 -27.23 4.85 -2.05
N THR A 313 -28.37 5.34 -2.53
CA THR A 313 -29.53 4.53 -2.86
C THR A 313 -29.37 3.93 -4.25
N LEU A 314 -29.75 2.67 -4.41
CA LEU A 314 -29.70 2.00 -5.69
C LEU A 314 -31.04 2.11 -6.41
N GLU A 315 -30.97 2.46 -7.69
CA GLU A 315 -32.13 2.48 -8.57
C GLU A 315 -32.21 1.19 -9.39
N ARG A 316 -33.42 0.64 -9.45
CA ARG A 316 -33.74 -0.47 -10.35
C ARG A 316 -33.82 0.08 -11.77
N GLN A 317 -33.06 -0.52 -12.69
CA GLN A 317 -33.14 -0.21 -14.11
C GLN A 317 -34.45 -0.72 -14.70
N SER A 318 -34.99 -0.02 -15.70
CA SER A 318 -36.05 -0.54 -16.56
C SER A 318 -35.45 -1.45 -17.63
N THR A 319 -36.15 -2.54 -17.96
CA THR A 319 -35.83 -3.41 -19.09
C THR A 319 -37.06 -3.60 -19.95
N ASP A 320 -36.88 -3.59 -21.27
CA ASP A 320 -37.96 -3.80 -22.24
C ASP A 320 -38.40 -5.27 -22.30
N THR A 321 -37.53 -6.18 -21.84
CA THR A 321 -37.73 -7.63 -21.87
C THR A 321 -37.56 -8.24 -20.47
N PRO A 322 -38.45 -7.91 -19.51
CA PRO A 322 -38.36 -8.45 -18.16
C PRO A 322 -38.47 -9.98 -18.19
N ARG A 323 -37.59 -10.61 -17.40
CA ARG A 323 -37.52 -12.07 -17.23
C ARG A 323 -37.81 -12.42 -15.78
N ARG A 324 -38.25 -13.65 -15.54
CA ARG A 324 -38.59 -14.18 -14.23
C ARG A 324 -37.52 -15.17 -13.78
N PHE A 325 -36.93 -14.93 -12.62
CA PHE A 325 -35.90 -15.78 -12.03
C PHE A 325 -36.34 -16.31 -10.67
N ALA A 326 -36.06 -17.58 -10.41
CA ALA A 326 -36.10 -18.16 -9.07
C ALA A 326 -34.67 -18.34 -8.55
N VAL A 327 -34.39 -17.87 -7.33
CA VAL A 327 -33.09 -18.04 -6.67
C VAL A 327 -33.32 -18.84 -5.40
N ILE A 328 -32.63 -19.97 -5.25
CA ILE A 328 -32.83 -20.91 -4.14
C ILE A 328 -31.65 -20.83 -3.18
N GLY A 329 -31.86 -20.24 -2.00
CA GLY A 329 -30.87 -20.01 -0.96
C GLY A 329 -30.50 -18.53 -0.85
N GLY A 330 -30.85 -17.90 0.28
CA GLY A 330 -30.57 -16.50 0.61
C GLY A 330 -29.19 -16.26 1.21
N GLY A 331 -28.19 -17.11 0.90
CA GLY A 331 -26.79 -16.90 1.28
C GLY A 331 -26.08 -15.85 0.40
N PRO A 332 -24.75 -15.68 0.57
CA PRO A 332 -23.99 -14.66 -0.18
C PRO A 332 -24.14 -14.76 -1.71
N ALA A 333 -24.13 -15.98 -2.26
CA ALA A 333 -24.28 -16.21 -3.70
C ALA A 333 -25.68 -15.84 -4.19
N GLY A 334 -26.73 -16.27 -3.49
CA GLY A 334 -28.11 -15.98 -3.87
C GLY A 334 -28.49 -14.52 -3.70
N LEU A 335 -27.97 -13.86 -2.65
CA LEU A 335 -28.08 -12.41 -2.48
C LEU A 335 -27.40 -11.66 -3.63
N SER A 336 -26.18 -12.05 -4.00
CA SER A 336 -25.44 -11.45 -5.12
C SER A 336 -26.13 -11.67 -6.47
N ALA A 337 -26.64 -12.87 -6.72
CA ALA A 337 -27.39 -13.18 -7.93
C ALA A 337 -28.68 -12.35 -8.02
N SER A 338 -29.48 -12.36 -6.95
CA SER A 338 -30.73 -11.58 -6.86
C SER A 338 -30.47 -10.09 -7.05
N TYR A 339 -29.42 -9.58 -6.42
CA TYR A 339 -28.96 -8.21 -6.55
C TYR A 339 -28.70 -7.82 -8.02
N GLN A 340 -27.91 -8.63 -8.74
CA GLN A 340 -27.53 -8.31 -10.11
C GLN A 340 -28.71 -8.41 -11.09
N LEU A 341 -29.62 -9.35 -10.88
CA LEU A 341 -30.82 -9.53 -11.70
C LEU A 341 -31.85 -8.42 -11.43
N ALA A 342 -32.16 -8.15 -10.17
CA ALA A 342 -33.13 -7.13 -9.79
C ALA A 342 -32.69 -5.72 -10.20
N ARG A 343 -31.39 -5.40 -10.03
CA ARG A 343 -30.83 -4.09 -10.46
C ARG A 343 -31.00 -3.84 -11.96
N ARG A 344 -31.05 -4.90 -12.78
CA ARG A 344 -31.25 -4.84 -14.25
C ARG A 344 -32.71 -4.90 -14.67
N GLY A 345 -33.65 -4.85 -13.71
CA GLY A 345 -35.08 -4.76 -13.99
C GLY A 345 -35.82 -6.10 -14.03
N HIS A 346 -35.16 -7.23 -13.84
CA HIS A 346 -35.80 -8.54 -13.88
C HIS A 346 -36.59 -8.85 -12.60
N ALA A 347 -37.61 -9.70 -12.71
CA ALA A 347 -38.40 -10.19 -11.58
C ALA A 347 -37.65 -11.35 -10.91
N VAL A 348 -37.41 -11.26 -9.61
CA VAL A 348 -36.66 -12.25 -8.85
C VAL A 348 -37.48 -12.70 -7.64
N THR A 349 -37.69 -14.01 -7.51
CA THR A 349 -38.18 -14.62 -6.27
C THR A 349 -37.04 -15.37 -5.59
N LEU A 350 -36.68 -14.93 -4.39
CA LEU A 350 -35.61 -15.49 -3.58
C LEU A 350 -36.20 -16.37 -2.47
N TYR A 351 -35.96 -17.67 -2.54
CA TYR A 351 -36.41 -18.66 -1.56
C TYR A 351 -35.31 -18.92 -0.53
N ASP A 352 -35.67 -18.95 0.75
CA ASP A 352 -34.77 -19.37 1.82
C ASP A 352 -35.49 -20.30 2.80
N ALA A 353 -34.80 -21.35 3.25
CA ALA A 353 -35.34 -22.33 4.17
C ALA A 353 -35.43 -21.81 5.61
N GLY A 354 -34.62 -20.80 5.95
CA GLY A 354 -34.59 -20.18 7.28
C GLY A 354 -35.55 -18.99 7.41
N PRO A 355 -35.68 -18.47 8.65
CA PRO A 355 -36.54 -17.33 8.95
C PRO A 355 -35.96 -15.97 8.52
N GLY A 356 -34.76 -15.93 7.93
CA GLY A 356 -34.11 -14.70 7.48
C GLY A 356 -32.96 -14.94 6.52
N LEU A 357 -32.70 -13.97 5.63
CA LEU A 357 -31.66 -14.05 4.60
C LEU A 357 -30.24 -13.85 5.16
N GLY A 358 -29.25 -14.49 4.56
CA GLY A 358 -27.83 -14.31 4.86
C GLY A 358 -27.06 -15.63 4.94
N GLY A 359 -27.75 -16.77 5.10
CA GLY A 359 -27.13 -18.08 5.23
C GLY A 359 -26.04 -18.11 6.31
N VAL A 360 -24.84 -18.56 5.95
CA VAL A 360 -23.69 -18.63 6.88
C VAL A 360 -23.31 -17.25 7.48
N LEU A 361 -23.61 -16.13 6.80
CA LEU A 361 -23.38 -14.80 7.35
C LEU A 361 -24.26 -14.54 8.58
N ARG A 362 -25.49 -15.05 8.53
CA ARG A 362 -26.46 -14.90 9.62
C ARG A 362 -26.24 -15.93 10.70
N ASN A 363 -25.98 -17.20 10.36
CA ASN A 363 -26.02 -18.28 11.35
C ASN A 363 -24.63 -18.74 11.81
N GLY A 364 -23.60 -18.57 10.97
CA GLY A 364 -22.25 -19.07 11.24
C GLY A 364 -21.29 -17.99 11.75
N ILE A 365 -21.24 -16.82 11.10
CA ILE A 365 -20.26 -15.79 11.47
C ILE A 365 -20.68 -15.09 12.77
N PRO A 366 -19.81 -15.05 13.80
CA PRO A 366 -20.12 -14.45 15.09
C PRO A 366 -20.34 -12.93 15.03
N ALA A 367 -21.15 -12.40 15.95
CA ALA A 367 -21.50 -10.98 16.01
C ALA A 367 -20.29 -10.04 16.19
N TYR A 368 -19.23 -10.49 16.90
CA TYR A 368 -18.01 -9.70 17.10
C TYR A 368 -17.21 -9.48 15.81
N ARG A 369 -17.45 -10.30 14.76
CA ARG A 369 -16.88 -10.16 13.41
C ARG A 369 -17.86 -9.55 12.42
N LEU A 370 -19.12 -9.97 12.49
CA LEU A 370 -20.17 -9.48 11.61
C LEU A 370 -21.43 -9.13 12.42
N PRO A 371 -21.60 -7.84 12.77
CA PRO A 371 -22.79 -7.39 13.47
C PRO A 371 -24.08 -7.68 12.69
N PRO A 372 -25.17 -8.10 13.35
CA PRO A 372 -26.43 -8.43 12.66
C PRO A 372 -27.06 -7.27 11.88
N ASP A 373 -26.95 -6.04 12.40
CA ASP A 373 -27.46 -4.81 11.79
C ASP A 373 -26.68 -4.45 10.51
N VAL A 374 -25.37 -4.70 10.50
CA VAL A 374 -24.51 -4.52 9.32
C VAL A 374 -24.93 -5.46 8.19
N LEU A 375 -25.15 -6.74 8.50
CA LEU A 375 -25.69 -7.69 7.52
C LEU A 375 -27.09 -7.25 7.03
N GLN A 376 -27.94 -6.84 7.96
CA GLN A 376 -29.31 -6.44 7.64
C GLN A 376 -29.35 -5.24 6.70
N ARG A 377 -28.48 -4.24 6.89
CA ARG A 377 -28.34 -3.07 6.01
C ARG A 377 -28.08 -3.47 4.55
N ASP A 378 -27.17 -4.41 4.33
CA ASP A 378 -26.87 -4.90 2.98
C ASP A 378 -28.03 -5.72 2.38
N VAL A 379 -28.69 -6.56 3.19
CA VAL A 379 -29.87 -7.33 2.78
C VAL A 379 -31.04 -6.40 2.40
N ASP A 380 -31.32 -5.39 3.21
CA ASP A 380 -32.42 -4.44 2.98
C ASP A 380 -32.21 -3.67 1.67
N ARG A 381 -30.97 -3.27 1.37
CA ARG A 381 -30.61 -2.64 0.08
C ARG A 381 -30.88 -3.53 -1.13
N ILE A 382 -30.70 -4.85 -0.99
CA ILE A 382 -30.99 -5.81 -2.06
C ILE A 382 -32.51 -5.99 -2.21
N VAL A 383 -33.21 -6.18 -1.09
CA VAL A 383 -34.67 -6.37 -1.08
C VAL A 383 -35.39 -5.12 -1.62
N SER A 384 -34.88 -3.92 -1.34
CA SER A 384 -35.46 -2.65 -1.83
C SER A 384 -35.45 -2.51 -3.35
N LEU A 385 -34.71 -3.35 -4.09
CA LEU A 385 -34.80 -3.44 -5.56
C LEU A 385 -36.05 -4.20 -6.05
N GLY A 386 -36.93 -4.62 -5.14
CA GLY A 386 -38.16 -5.36 -5.45
C GLY A 386 -37.93 -6.85 -5.65
N VAL A 387 -37.04 -7.45 -4.86
CA VAL A 387 -36.86 -8.91 -4.79
C VAL A 387 -37.97 -9.49 -3.92
N ASP A 388 -38.74 -10.45 -4.45
CA ASP A 388 -39.78 -11.16 -3.69
C ASP A 388 -39.15 -12.25 -2.82
N THR A 389 -39.18 -12.10 -1.50
CA THR A 389 -38.52 -13.02 -0.58
C THR A 389 -39.50 -14.03 0.00
N ARG A 390 -39.20 -15.32 -0.13
CA ARG A 390 -39.97 -16.44 0.43
C ARG A 390 -39.14 -17.12 1.52
N LEU A 391 -39.34 -16.69 2.76
CA LEU A 391 -38.66 -17.24 3.95
C LEU A 391 -39.40 -18.47 4.48
N ASN A 392 -38.72 -19.30 5.27
CA ASN A 392 -39.23 -20.59 5.75
C ASN A 392 -39.74 -21.50 4.63
N ALA A 393 -39.20 -21.34 3.42
CA ALA A 393 -39.64 -22.01 2.20
C ALA A 393 -38.57 -23.04 1.79
N ARG A 394 -38.49 -24.15 2.52
CA ARG A 394 -37.65 -25.28 2.12
C ARG A 394 -38.28 -25.97 0.91
N LEU A 395 -37.54 -26.03 -0.20
CA LEU A 395 -37.95 -26.76 -1.40
C LEU A 395 -37.41 -28.19 -1.32
N ASP A 396 -38.31 -29.15 -1.53
CA ASP A 396 -37.94 -30.54 -1.76
C ASP A 396 -37.64 -30.80 -3.24
N ARG A 397 -37.27 -32.05 -3.57
CA ARG A 397 -36.91 -32.44 -4.94
C ARG A 397 -38.05 -32.22 -5.92
N ASP A 398 -39.29 -32.52 -5.52
CA ASP A 398 -40.45 -32.40 -6.38
C ASP A 398 -40.81 -30.93 -6.65
N ALA A 399 -40.74 -30.08 -5.63
CA ALA A 399 -40.90 -28.64 -5.78
C ALA A 399 -39.83 -28.05 -6.68
N LEU A 400 -38.57 -28.47 -6.50
CA LEU A 400 -37.48 -28.00 -7.36
C LEU A 400 -37.65 -28.44 -8.82
N ALA A 401 -38.16 -29.65 -9.05
CA ALA A 401 -38.38 -30.19 -10.41
C ALA A 401 -39.47 -29.44 -11.20
N ARG A 402 -40.43 -28.79 -10.51
CA ARG A 402 -41.52 -28.03 -11.15
C ARG A 402 -41.15 -26.58 -11.50
N LEU A 403 -40.26 -25.96 -10.73
CA LEU A 403 -39.92 -24.55 -10.91
C LEU A 403 -39.41 -24.17 -12.31
N PRO A 404 -38.64 -25.00 -13.05
CA PRO A 404 -38.21 -24.68 -14.40
C PRO A 404 -39.35 -24.38 -15.38
N ASP A 405 -40.57 -24.86 -15.13
CA ASP A 405 -41.75 -24.58 -15.97
C ASP A 405 -42.44 -23.25 -15.59
N GLU A 406 -42.13 -22.70 -14.41
CA GLU A 406 -42.77 -21.50 -13.85
C GLU A 406 -41.96 -20.22 -14.08
N VAL A 407 -40.63 -20.34 -14.24
CA VAL A 407 -39.69 -19.22 -14.40
C VAL A 407 -38.82 -19.39 -15.65
N ASP A 408 -38.22 -18.29 -16.13
CA ASP A 408 -37.33 -18.34 -17.30
C ASP A 408 -35.96 -18.93 -16.95
N ALA A 409 -35.54 -18.81 -15.69
CA ALA A 409 -34.26 -19.30 -15.20
C ALA A 409 -34.24 -19.52 -13.68
N LEU A 410 -33.56 -20.58 -13.24
CA LEU A 410 -33.43 -20.94 -11.82
C LEU A 410 -31.96 -21.01 -11.39
N LEU A 411 -31.61 -20.35 -10.28
CA LEU A 411 -30.27 -20.35 -9.72
C LEU A 411 -30.27 -21.06 -8.35
N LEU A 412 -29.53 -22.16 -8.27
CA LEU A 412 -29.31 -22.93 -7.04
C LEU A 412 -28.13 -22.36 -6.27
N CYS A 413 -28.40 -21.78 -5.10
CA CYS A 413 -27.45 -21.08 -4.23
C CYS A 413 -27.48 -21.62 -2.79
N THR A 414 -27.74 -22.91 -2.66
CA THR A 414 -28.02 -23.64 -1.40
C THR A 414 -26.78 -23.90 -0.53
N GLY A 415 -25.57 -23.62 -1.03
CA GLY A 415 -24.32 -23.84 -0.29
C GLY A 415 -23.95 -25.31 -0.16
N LEU A 416 -23.18 -25.64 0.88
CA LEU A 416 -22.72 -27.01 1.13
C LEU A 416 -23.78 -27.84 1.87
N GLY A 417 -23.66 -29.16 1.76
CA GLY A 417 -24.52 -30.15 2.39
C GLY A 417 -24.24 -30.34 3.89
N PRO A 418 -24.56 -31.53 4.45
CA PRO A 418 -24.43 -31.79 5.88
C PRO A 418 -22.98 -31.70 6.36
N ALA A 419 -22.81 -31.38 7.64
CA ALA A 419 -21.52 -31.35 8.30
C ALA A 419 -20.84 -32.74 8.24
N LEU A 420 -19.52 -32.73 8.03
CA LEU A 420 -18.73 -33.96 8.00
C LEU A 420 -18.64 -34.56 9.40
N LYS A 421 -18.54 -35.89 9.46
CA LYS A 421 -18.33 -36.66 10.68
C LYS A 421 -16.93 -37.29 10.66
N LEU A 422 -16.34 -37.48 11.84
CA LEU A 422 -15.07 -38.20 12.01
C LEU A 422 -15.24 -39.71 11.85
N GLY A 423 -16.40 -40.26 12.25
CA GLY A 423 -16.65 -41.69 12.25
C GLY A 423 -15.82 -42.46 13.28
N VAL A 424 -15.51 -41.82 14.41
CA VAL A 424 -14.68 -42.40 15.48
C VAL A 424 -15.52 -42.80 16.69
N GLU A 425 -14.97 -43.69 17.53
CA GLU A 425 -15.64 -44.11 18.76
C GLU A 425 -15.92 -42.91 19.68
N GLY A 426 -17.13 -42.87 20.25
CA GLY A 426 -17.56 -41.81 21.18
C GLY A 426 -18.00 -40.49 20.53
N GLU A 427 -18.04 -40.39 19.20
CA GLU A 427 -18.47 -39.15 18.50
C GLU A 427 -19.91 -38.73 18.83
N THR A 428 -20.76 -39.65 19.29
CA THR A 428 -22.15 -39.38 19.69
C THR A 428 -22.31 -39.13 21.20
N LEU A 429 -21.21 -39.04 21.96
CA LEU A 429 -21.28 -38.74 23.39
C LEU A 429 -21.86 -37.32 23.60
N PRO A 430 -22.75 -37.13 24.58
CA PRO A 430 -23.14 -35.81 25.05
C PRO A 430 -21.93 -34.92 25.34
N GLY A 431 -21.96 -33.69 24.82
CA GLY A 431 -20.84 -32.74 24.85
C GLY A 431 -19.93 -32.78 23.62
N VAL A 432 -20.14 -33.70 22.67
CA VAL A 432 -19.55 -33.65 21.32
C VAL A 432 -20.58 -33.06 20.35
N GLU A 433 -20.31 -31.86 19.86
CA GLU A 433 -21.28 -31.05 19.10
C GLU A 433 -20.71 -30.59 17.76
N GLN A 434 -21.59 -30.30 16.80
CA GLN A 434 -21.19 -29.67 15.54
C GLN A 434 -20.93 -28.18 15.76
N GLY A 435 -19.80 -27.70 15.23
CA GLY A 435 -19.37 -26.31 15.43
C GLY A 435 -20.36 -25.28 14.87
N LEU A 436 -21.00 -25.57 13.73
CA LEU A 436 -22.01 -24.66 13.15
C LEU A 436 -23.26 -24.54 14.03
N ASP A 437 -23.73 -25.65 14.60
CA ASP A 437 -24.89 -25.65 15.49
C ASP A 437 -24.59 -24.87 16.77
N PHE A 438 -23.38 -25.06 17.32
CA PHE A 438 -22.87 -24.29 18.45
C PHE A 438 -22.82 -22.78 18.17
N LEU A 439 -22.33 -22.37 16.99
CA LEU A 439 -22.25 -20.96 16.62
C LEU A 439 -23.63 -20.32 16.46
N ASP A 440 -24.59 -21.03 15.87
CA ASP A 440 -25.96 -20.58 15.73
C ASP A 440 -26.63 -20.38 17.10
N GLN A 441 -26.52 -21.35 18.00
CA GLN A 441 -27.03 -21.26 19.37
C GLN A 441 -26.36 -20.13 20.17
N ALA A 442 -25.04 -19.97 20.04
CA ALA A 442 -24.30 -18.91 20.72
C ALA A 442 -24.77 -17.52 20.26
N LYS A 443 -25.06 -17.36 18.96
CA LYS A 443 -25.58 -16.11 18.41
C LYS A 443 -27.00 -15.78 18.91
N GLN A 444 -27.78 -16.81 19.25
CA GLN A 444 -29.09 -16.67 19.89
C GLN A 444 -29.01 -16.45 21.41
N GLY A 445 -27.79 -16.39 21.99
CA GLY A 445 -27.58 -16.21 23.43
C GLY A 445 -27.95 -17.43 24.26
N GLN A 446 -28.02 -18.62 23.65
CA GLN A 446 -28.49 -19.86 24.30
C GLN A 446 -27.36 -20.70 24.90
N VAL A 447 -26.11 -20.26 24.78
CA VAL A 447 -24.93 -21.05 25.14
C VAL A 447 -24.23 -20.44 26.34
N THR A 448 -23.97 -21.26 27.35
CA THR A 448 -23.04 -20.96 28.45
C THR A 448 -22.17 -22.19 28.67
N LEU A 449 -20.86 -22.03 28.52
CA LEU A 449 -19.89 -23.11 28.66
C LEU A 449 -19.20 -23.01 30.03
N GLN A 450 -18.76 -24.18 30.53
CA GLN A 450 -17.89 -24.30 31.68
C GLN A 450 -16.77 -25.30 31.36
N GLY A 451 -15.60 -25.12 31.98
CA GLY A 451 -14.50 -26.06 31.81
C GLY A 451 -13.74 -25.92 30.49
N ARG A 452 -13.18 -27.04 30.03
CA ARG A 452 -12.18 -27.16 28.97
C ARG A 452 -12.84 -27.55 27.65
N VAL A 453 -12.68 -26.72 26.63
CA VAL A 453 -13.24 -26.96 25.29
C VAL A 453 -12.13 -27.37 24.32
N VAL A 454 -12.40 -28.41 23.54
CA VAL A 454 -11.58 -28.79 22.39
C VAL A 454 -12.32 -28.49 21.10
N VAL A 455 -11.71 -27.73 20.19
CA VAL A 455 -12.25 -27.50 18.85
C VAL A 455 -11.43 -28.32 17.86
N VAL A 456 -12.09 -29.08 16.99
CA VAL A 456 -11.43 -29.92 15.99
C VAL A 456 -11.62 -29.31 14.61
N GLY A 457 -10.55 -28.83 13.99
CA GLY A 457 -10.59 -28.21 12.67
C GLY A 457 -9.50 -27.15 12.49
N GLY A 458 -9.39 -26.58 11.28
CA GLY A 458 -8.40 -25.52 11.00
C GLY A 458 -8.91 -24.40 10.10
N GLY A 459 -10.19 -24.41 9.72
CA GLY A 459 -10.81 -23.35 8.91
C GLY A 459 -11.43 -22.24 9.76
N ASN A 460 -12.02 -21.26 9.09
CA ASN A 460 -12.65 -20.10 9.76
C ASN A 460 -13.70 -20.53 10.80
N THR A 461 -14.51 -21.56 10.50
CA THR A 461 -15.47 -22.12 11.47
C THR A 461 -14.80 -22.60 12.75
N ALA A 462 -13.61 -23.21 12.68
CA ALA A 462 -12.89 -23.67 13.86
C ALA A 462 -12.38 -22.49 14.71
N ILE A 463 -11.88 -21.45 14.05
CA ILE A 463 -11.45 -20.21 14.72
C ILE A 463 -12.63 -19.50 15.38
N ASP A 464 -13.75 -19.38 14.67
CA ASP A 464 -14.97 -18.77 15.19
C ASP A 464 -15.52 -19.58 16.38
N CYS A 465 -15.55 -20.91 16.31
CA CYS A 465 -15.92 -21.77 17.43
C CYS A 465 -15.01 -21.53 18.63
N ALA A 466 -13.69 -21.50 18.43
CA ALA A 466 -12.72 -21.37 19.52
C ALA A 466 -12.85 -20.02 20.24
N ARG A 467 -12.99 -18.93 19.49
CA ARG A 467 -13.13 -17.58 20.03
C ARG A 467 -14.50 -17.34 20.66
N THR A 468 -15.55 -17.93 20.09
CA THR A 468 -16.90 -17.90 20.66
C THR A 468 -16.97 -18.70 21.96
N ALA A 469 -16.32 -19.87 22.03
CA ALA A 469 -16.25 -20.67 23.25
C ALA A 469 -15.62 -19.92 24.42
N LEU A 470 -14.56 -19.13 24.17
CA LEU A 470 -13.99 -18.24 25.19
C LEU A 470 -15.01 -17.21 25.71
N ARG A 471 -15.79 -16.61 24.82
CA ARG A 471 -16.84 -15.62 25.16
C ARG A 471 -18.03 -16.24 25.88
N CYS A 472 -18.32 -17.52 25.61
CA CYS A 472 -19.36 -18.27 26.29
C CYS A 472 -18.95 -18.78 27.68
N GLY A 473 -17.73 -18.48 28.17
CA GLY A 473 -17.30 -18.80 29.54
C GLY A 473 -16.34 -19.98 29.68
N ALA A 474 -15.83 -20.55 28.59
CA ALA A 474 -14.83 -21.62 28.67
C ALA A 474 -13.58 -21.20 29.45
N THR A 475 -13.10 -22.06 30.36
CA THR A 475 -11.91 -21.78 31.17
C THR A 475 -10.62 -21.92 30.35
N SER A 476 -10.62 -22.83 29.37
CA SER A 476 -9.56 -22.96 28.38
C SER A 476 -10.10 -23.53 27.07
N VAL A 477 -9.51 -23.12 25.95
CA VAL A 477 -9.86 -23.61 24.62
C VAL A 477 -8.61 -24.09 23.91
N LYS A 478 -8.66 -25.33 23.42
CA LYS A 478 -7.60 -25.94 22.60
C LYS A 478 -8.14 -26.25 21.21
N LEU A 479 -7.50 -25.74 20.18
CA LEU A 479 -7.86 -26.01 18.79
C LEU A 479 -6.92 -27.07 18.22
N VAL A 480 -7.47 -28.25 17.93
CA VAL A 480 -6.77 -29.41 17.41
C VAL A 480 -6.84 -29.40 15.88
N TYR A 481 -5.67 -29.42 15.25
CA TYR A 481 -5.57 -29.45 13.80
C TYR A 481 -4.58 -30.51 13.32
N ARG A 482 -4.97 -31.25 12.28
CA ARG A 482 -4.21 -32.39 11.74
C ARG A 482 -2.99 -32.00 10.89
N ARG A 483 -2.76 -30.72 10.63
CA ARG A 483 -1.62 -30.21 9.84
C ARG A 483 -0.87 -29.12 10.61
N SER A 484 0.11 -28.50 9.95
CA SER A 484 0.85 -27.35 10.49
C SER A 484 0.01 -26.07 10.53
N ARG A 485 0.55 -25.02 11.17
CA ARG A 485 -0.08 -23.71 11.26
C ARG A 485 -0.17 -23.04 9.89
N GLU A 486 0.87 -23.20 9.09
CA GLU A 486 1.03 -22.64 7.75
C GLU A 486 0.02 -23.25 6.76
N GLU A 487 -0.46 -24.46 7.04
CA GLU A 487 -1.45 -25.17 6.23
C GLU A 487 -2.90 -24.92 6.68
N MET A 488 -3.11 -24.13 7.73
CA MET A 488 -4.46 -23.77 8.20
C MET A 488 -5.19 -22.94 7.12
N PRO A 489 -6.39 -23.36 6.69
CA PRO A 489 -7.16 -22.60 5.71
C PRO A 489 -7.90 -21.38 6.29
N ALA A 490 -7.84 -21.14 7.60
CA ALA A 490 -8.41 -19.96 8.22
C ALA A 490 -7.63 -18.69 7.84
N ILE A 491 -8.29 -17.54 7.95
CA ILE A 491 -7.67 -16.22 7.74
C ILE A 491 -6.56 -16.03 8.78
N ALA A 492 -5.35 -15.66 8.32
CA ALA A 492 -4.16 -15.58 9.17
C ALA A 492 -4.37 -14.61 10.35
N GLU A 493 -4.95 -13.44 10.09
CA GLU A 493 -5.23 -12.44 11.13
C GLU A 493 -6.22 -12.96 12.20
N GLU A 494 -7.13 -13.87 11.81
CA GLU A 494 -8.08 -14.47 12.75
C GLU A 494 -7.43 -15.58 13.59
N ILE A 495 -6.45 -16.30 13.03
CA ILE A 495 -5.61 -17.24 13.79
C ILE A 495 -4.80 -16.46 14.84
N ASP A 496 -4.14 -15.38 14.42
CA ASP A 496 -3.36 -14.51 15.31
C ASP A 496 -4.25 -13.96 16.44
N ALA A 497 -5.45 -13.48 16.11
CA ALA A 497 -6.42 -12.98 17.09
C ALA A 497 -6.88 -14.09 18.06
N ALA A 498 -7.09 -15.31 17.59
CA ALA A 498 -7.47 -16.44 18.45
C ALA A 498 -6.37 -16.79 19.46
N GLU A 499 -5.11 -16.89 19.01
CA GLU A 499 -3.98 -17.15 19.89
C GLU A 499 -3.80 -16.00 20.91
N PHE A 500 -3.98 -14.76 20.47
CA PHE A 500 -3.88 -13.57 21.32
C PHE A 500 -5.01 -13.49 22.37
N GLU A 501 -6.20 -14.01 22.06
CA GLU A 501 -7.32 -14.15 23.01
C GLU A 501 -7.13 -15.33 23.98
N GLY A 502 -6.14 -16.21 23.75
CA GLY A 502 -5.75 -17.31 24.64
C GLY A 502 -6.09 -18.71 24.12
N VAL A 503 -6.52 -18.87 22.86
CA VAL A 503 -6.70 -20.18 22.23
C VAL A 503 -5.34 -20.86 22.06
N ARG A 504 -5.23 -22.12 22.47
CA ARG A 504 -4.01 -22.92 22.31
C ARG A 504 -4.12 -23.82 21.08
N LEU A 505 -3.23 -23.65 20.11
CA LEU A 505 -3.16 -24.53 18.94
C LEU A 505 -2.47 -25.85 19.29
N VAL A 506 -3.09 -26.97 18.95
CA VAL A 506 -2.58 -28.34 19.09
C VAL A 506 -2.48 -28.93 17.69
N LEU A 507 -1.34 -28.67 17.05
CA LEU A 507 -1.07 -28.97 15.65
C LEU A 507 -0.56 -30.40 15.46
N GLN A 508 -0.61 -30.90 14.22
CA GLN A 508 -0.18 -32.27 13.88
C GLN A 508 -0.84 -33.33 14.78
N ARG A 509 -2.11 -33.12 15.11
CA ARG A 509 -2.90 -34.02 15.94
C ARG A 509 -4.28 -34.23 15.31
N GLN A 510 -4.76 -35.47 15.35
CA GLN A 510 -6.09 -35.83 14.87
C GLN A 510 -6.83 -36.67 15.92
N PRO A 511 -8.11 -36.38 16.22
CA PRO A 511 -8.91 -37.25 17.07
C PRO A 511 -9.10 -38.64 16.48
N VAL A 512 -8.95 -39.67 17.31
CA VAL A 512 -9.19 -41.08 16.97
C VAL A 512 -10.25 -41.74 17.85
N ALA A 513 -10.58 -41.13 18.99
CA ALA A 513 -11.70 -41.52 19.85
C ALA A 513 -12.07 -40.38 20.81
N PHE A 514 -13.31 -40.39 21.30
CA PHE A 514 -13.79 -39.58 22.42
C PHE A 514 -14.18 -40.50 23.56
N THR A 515 -13.80 -40.17 24.80
CA THR A 515 -14.03 -41.04 25.95
C THR A 515 -14.77 -40.31 27.07
N GLY A 516 -15.61 -41.06 27.78
CA GLY A 516 -16.36 -40.53 28.91
C GLY A 516 -17.44 -41.48 29.40
N ASN A 517 -17.90 -41.25 30.64
CA ASN A 517 -18.98 -42.00 31.26
C ASN A 517 -20.24 -41.13 31.32
N GLY A 518 -21.13 -41.29 30.34
CA GLY A 518 -22.32 -40.46 30.16
C GLY A 518 -22.07 -39.20 29.34
N ASN A 519 -21.10 -38.35 29.73
CA ASN A 519 -20.67 -37.18 28.97
C ASN A 519 -19.21 -37.34 28.52
N VAL A 520 -18.79 -36.62 27.48
CA VAL A 520 -17.38 -36.53 27.09
C VAL A 520 -16.53 -36.01 28.24
N SER A 521 -15.35 -36.61 28.44
CA SER A 521 -14.39 -36.23 29.49
C SER A 521 -12.95 -36.11 28.95
N ALA A 522 -12.67 -36.73 27.80
CA ALA A 522 -11.41 -36.59 27.10
C ALA A 522 -11.52 -36.92 25.60
N VAL A 523 -10.56 -36.42 24.84
CA VAL A 523 -10.32 -36.78 23.43
C VAL A 523 -8.97 -37.49 23.31
N VAL A 524 -8.95 -38.61 22.57
CA VAL A 524 -7.74 -39.34 22.23
C VAL A 524 -7.22 -38.83 20.88
N LEU A 525 -6.00 -38.33 20.88
CA LEU A 525 -5.36 -37.69 19.73
C LEU A 525 -4.17 -38.54 19.25
N ALA A 526 -4.17 -38.91 17.97
CA ALA A 526 -3.02 -39.50 17.32
C ALA A 526 -2.04 -38.42 16.81
N GLU A 527 -0.74 -38.69 16.85
CA GLU A 527 0.26 -37.86 16.17
C GLU A 527 0.13 -38.01 14.66
N VAL A 528 0.25 -36.90 13.93
CA VAL A 528 0.13 -36.86 12.48
C VAL A 528 1.46 -36.40 11.88
N GLU A 529 2.04 -37.23 11.02
CA GLU A 529 3.23 -36.88 10.27
C GLU A 529 2.86 -36.27 8.89
N PRO A 530 3.65 -35.30 8.40
CA PRO A 530 3.40 -34.67 7.12
C PRO A 530 3.85 -35.58 5.96
N GLY A 531 2.89 -36.15 5.22
CA GLY A 531 3.11 -36.93 4.01
C GLY A 531 3.35 -36.08 2.75
N ALA A 532 3.15 -36.69 1.58
CA ALA A 532 3.26 -36.00 0.29
C ALA A 532 2.19 -34.90 0.14
N PRO A 533 2.49 -33.80 -0.59
CA PRO A 533 1.48 -32.79 -0.92
C PRO A 533 0.35 -33.37 -1.78
N ASP A 534 -0.89 -32.98 -1.46
CA ASP A 534 -2.10 -33.27 -2.23
C ASP A 534 -2.27 -32.29 -3.41
N ALA A 535 -3.35 -32.45 -4.18
CA ALA A 535 -3.65 -31.58 -5.33
C ALA A 535 -3.85 -30.09 -4.97
N SER A 536 -4.14 -29.79 -3.70
CA SER A 536 -4.21 -28.41 -3.19
C SER A 536 -2.86 -27.88 -2.69
N GLY A 537 -1.78 -28.65 -2.85
CA GLY A 537 -0.43 -28.31 -2.40
C GLY A 537 -0.18 -28.56 -0.90
N ARG A 538 -1.19 -29.02 -0.15
CA ARG A 538 -1.11 -29.25 1.30
C ARG A 538 -0.68 -30.67 1.58
N ARG A 539 0.13 -30.92 2.62
CA ARG A 539 0.62 -32.27 2.91
C ARG A 539 -0.50 -33.17 3.41
N GLN A 540 -0.51 -34.41 2.92
CA GLN A 540 -1.44 -35.43 3.37
C GLN A 540 -1.09 -35.83 4.82
N PRO A 541 -2.08 -35.88 5.73
CA PRO A 541 -1.85 -36.29 7.10
C PRO A 541 -1.62 -37.81 7.17
N VAL A 542 -0.46 -38.25 7.64
CA VAL A 542 -0.17 -39.68 7.93
C VAL A 542 -0.38 -39.91 9.42
N VAL A 543 -1.49 -40.55 9.78
CA VAL A 543 -1.87 -40.78 11.18
C VAL A 543 -1.04 -41.93 11.76
N SER A 544 -0.30 -41.65 12.83
CA SER A 544 0.50 -42.65 13.53
C SER A 544 -0.33 -43.45 14.56
N SER A 545 0.23 -44.56 15.04
CA SER A 545 -0.33 -45.31 16.18
C SER A 545 -0.03 -44.67 17.54
N ARG A 546 0.80 -43.63 17.60
CA ARG A 546 1.15 -42.94 18.84
C ARG A 546 0.00 -42.02 19.23
N THR A 547 -0.62 -42.30 20.38
CA THR A 547 -1.74 -41.52 20.88
C THR A 547 -1.41 -40.80 22.18
N SER A 548 -2.13 -39.72 22.44
CA SER A 548 -2.12 -38.95 23.67
C SER A 548 -3.56 -38.59 24.03
N THR A 549 -3.85 -38.42 25.32
CA THR A 549 -5.20 -38.07 25.79
C THR A 549 -5.23 -36.62 26.25
N LEU A 550 -6.28 -35.91 25.88
CA LEU A 550 -6.52 -34.54 26.26
C LEU A 550 -7.88 -34.43 26.94
N ASP A 551 -7.87 -34.11 28.22
CA ASP A 551 -9.11 -33.92 28.96
C ASP A 551 -9.92 -32.73 28.42
N CYS A 552 -11.22 -32.89 28.32
CA CYS A 552 -12.16 -31.87 27.87
C CYS A 552 -13.57 -32.15 28.38
N ASP A 553 -14.36 -31.09 28.52
CA ASP A 553 -15.75 -31.15 28.97
C ASP A 553 -16.71 -30.90 27.78
N THR A 554 -16.20 -30.35 26.68
CA THR A 554 -16.93 -30.12 25.43
C THR A 554 -15.98 -30.26 24.24
N VAL A 555 -16.47 -30.87 23.15
CA VAL A 555 -15.79 -30.97 21.86
C VAL A 555 -16.65 -30.32 20.78
N LEU A 556 -16.08 -29.39 20.01
CA LEU A 556 -16.73 -28.75 18.88
C LEU A 556 -16.09 -29.22 17.57
N LEU A 557 -16.87 -29.88 16.71
CA LEU A 557 -16.42 -30.43 15.43
C LEU A 557 -16.61 -29.40 14.31
N ALA A 558 -15.49 -28.89 13.77
CA ALA A 558 -15.44 -27.92 12.68
C ALA A 558 -14.69 -28.51 11.46
N LEU A 559 -15.22 -29.61 10.96
CA LEU A 559 -14.57 -30.47 9.96
C LEU A 559 -14.85 -30.06 8.51
N GLY A 560 -15.77 -29.11 8.30
CA GLY A 560 -16.30 -28.74 7.00
C GLY A 560 -17.62 -29.45 6.70
N GLN A 561 -18.13 -29.24 5.49
CA GLN A 561 -19.42 -29.75 5.02
C GLN A 561 -19.25 -30.53 3.70
N GLY A 562 -20.13 -31.50 3.46
CA GLY A 562 -20.14 -32.30 2.24
C GLY A 562 -20.79 -31.58 1.04
N ALA A 563 -20.79 -32.24 -0.12
CA ALA A 563 -21.53 -31.74 -1.29
C ALA A 563 -23.05 -31.86 -1.10
N MET A 564 -23.81 -31.02 -1.81
CA MET A 564 -25.26 -31.12 -1.84
C MET A 564 -25.69 -32.26 -2.78
N ALA A 565 -25.87 -33.46 -2.25
CA ALA A 565 -26.39 -34.59 -3.03
C ALA A 565 -27.92 -34.73 -2.95
N ASP A 566 -28.55 -34.26 -1.87
CA ASP A 566 -29.92 -34.68 -1.53
C ASP A 566 -31.05 -33.82 -2.12
N VAL A 567 -30.73 -32.72 -2.83
CA VAL A 567 -31.72 -31.72 -3.25
C VAL A 567 -32.04 -31.78 -4.76
N LEU A 568 -31.17 -32.39 -5.56
CA LEU A 568 -31.37 -32.48 -7.00
C LEU A 568 -32.24 -33.70 -7.37
N PRO A 569 -33.13 -33.59 -8.37
CA PRO A 569 -33.76 -34.75 -8.99
C PRO A 569 -32.72 -35.75 -9.53
N ASP A 570 -33.02 -37.05 -9.50
CA ASP A 570 -32.05 -38.10 -9.82
C ASP A 570 -31.61 -38.11 -11.30
N ASP A 571 -32.45 -37.56 -12.19
CA ASP A 571 -32.18 -37.45 -13.63
C ASP A 571 -31.41 -36.16 -14.00
N TRP A 572 -31.11 -35.31 -13.03
CA TRP A 572 -30.38 -34.05 -13.21
C TRP A 572 -28.88 -34.26 -13.05
N GLN A 573 -28.12 -33.80 -14.05
CA GLN A 573 -26.65 -33.88 -14.07
C GLN A 573 -26.05 -32.49 -14.14
N ILE A 574 -25.00 -32.24 -13.34
CA ILE A 574 -24.30 -30.96 -13.38
C ILE A 574 -23.15 -31.05 -14.38
N ARG A 575 -23.10 -30.11 -15.34
CA ARG A 575 -21.98 -29.92 -16.28
C ARG A 575 -21.68 -28.43 -16.38
N ASN A 576 -20.44 -28.02 -16.12
CA ASN A 576 -19.99 -26.62 -16.21
C ASN A 576 -20.88 -25.60 -15.47
N GLY A 577 -21.35 -25.96 -14.27
CA GLY A 577 -22.23 -25.10 -13.45
C GLY A 577 -23.68 -25.00 -13.95
N ARG A 578 -24.07 -25.78 -14.97
CA ARG A 578 -25.44 -25.91 -15.47
C ARG A 578 -25.98 -27.30 -15.19
N VAL A 579 -27.30 -27.40 -15.07
CA VAL A 579 -27.99 -28.69 -14.97
C VAL A 579 -28.48 -29.16 -16.32
N TRP A 580 -28.35 -30.45 -16.55
CA TRP A 580 -28.73 -31.16 -17.77
C TRP A 580 -29.64 -32.33 -17.43
N ARG A 581 -30.58 -32.62 -18.33
CA ARG A 581 -31.40 -33.84 -18.31
C ARG A 581 -31.09 -34.61 -19.59
N GLY A 582 -30.34 -35.70 -19.48
CA GLY A 582 -29.74 -36.36 -20.64
C GLY A 582 -28.77 -35.41 -21.36
N ASP A 583 -29.07 -35.06 -22.62
CA ASP A 583 -28.31 -34.12 -23.44
C ASP A 583 -28.99 -32.75 -23.60
N ALA A 584 -30.09 -32.50 -22.89
CA ALA A 584 -30.77 -31.22 -22.89
C ALA A 584 -30.33 -30.36 -21.70
N ALA A 585 -29.83 -29.15 -21.98
CA ALA A 585 -29.53 -28.17 -20.95
C ALA A 585 -30.84 -27.60 -20.38
N LEU A 586 -30.98 -27.62 -19.05
CA LEU A 586 -32.09 -26.98 -18.37
C LEU A 586 -31.77 -25.50 -18.11
N PRO A 587 -32.79 -24.64 -17.92
CA PRO A 587 -32.61 -23.27 -17.46
C PRO A 587 -32.31 -23.25 -15.95
N VAL A 588 -31.32 -24.02 -15.52
CA VAL A 588 -30.95 -24.22 -14.12
C VAL A 588 -29.43 -24.13 -13.99
N TRP A 589 -28.96 -23.26 -13.09
CA TRP A 589 -27.55 -23.00 -12.82
C TRP A 589 -27.23 -23.19 -11.34
N LEU A 590 -25.98 -23.56 -11.04
CA LEU A 590 -25.46 -23.61 -9.68
C LEU A 590 -24.59 -22.37 -9.43
N ALA A 591 -24.67 -21.84 -8.20
CA ALA A 591 -23.82 -20.73 -7.78
C ALA A 591 -23.42 -20.79 -6.29
N GLY A 592 -22.21 -20.31 -6.01
CA GLY A 592 -21.61 -20.31 -4.68
C GLY A 592 -20.93 -21.62 -4.34
N ASP A 593 -20.90 -21.95 -3.05
CA ASP A 593 -20.18 -23.13 -2.57
C ASP A 593 -20.74 -24.45 -3.12
N CYS A 594 -22.04 -24.51 -3.49
CA CYS A 594 -22.61 -25.68 -4.14
C CYS A 594 -22.07 -25.94 -5.55
N ALA A 595 -21.49 -24.92 -6.21
CA ALA A 595 -20.92 -25.04 -7.54
C ALA A 595 -19.42 -25.41 -7.48
N ASN A 596 -18.64 -24.66 -6.68
CA ASN A 596 -17.18 -24.72 -6.74
C ASN A 596 -16.50 -25.08 -5.41
N GLY A 597 -17.18 -24.89 -4.27
CA GLY A 597 -16.61 -25.14 -2.94
C GLY A 597 -15.44 -24.21 -2.56
N ASP A 598 -15.35 -23.01 -3.16
CA ASP A 598 -14.25 -22.06 -2.92
C ASP A 598 -14.16 -21.57 -1.45
N GLY A 599 -15.29 -21.61 -0.71
CA GLY A 599 -15.29 -21.55 0.76
C GLY A 599 -15.11 -20.17 1.38
N THR A 600 -15.18 -19.09 0.60
CA THR A 600 -15.15 -17.71 1.14
C THR A 600 -16.28 -16.85 0.60
N VAL A 601 -16.74 -15.91 1.43
CA VAL A 601 -17.86 -15.02 1.13
C VAL A 601 -17.66 -14.25 -0.18
N THR A 602 -16.45 -13.75 -0.43
CA THR A 602 -16.15 -12.99 -1.66
C THR A 602 -16.21 -13.86 -2.93
N HIS A 603 -15.81 -15.13 -2.86
CA HIS A 603 -15.96 -16.07 -3.99
C HIS A 603 -17.43 -16.38 -4.25
N ALA A 604 -18.22 -16.62 -3.21
CA ALA A 604 -19.66 -16.87 -3.33
C ALA A 604 -20.38 -15.66 -3.97
N ILE A 605 -20.06 -14.43 -3.55
CA ILE A 605 -20.61 -13.21 -4.16
C ILE A 605 -20.23 -13.10 -5.64
N GLY A 606 -18.94 -13.28 -5.97
CA GLY A 606 -18.46 -13.19 -7.34
C GLY A 606 -19.07 -14.25 -8.25
N ASN A 607 -19.15 -15.49 -7.78
CA ASN A 607 -19.76 -16.57 -8.53
C ASN A 607 -21.28 -16.34 -8.69
N GLY A 608 -22.00 -15.93 -7.64
CA GLY A 608 -23.42 -15.56 -7.75
C GLY A 608 -23.67 -14.47 -8.80
N ARG A 609 -22.83 -13.44 -8.84
CA ARG A 609 -22.87 -12.39 -9.88
C ARG A 609 -22.63 -12.97 -11.27
N ARG A 610 -21.55 -13.74 -11.47
CA ARG A 610 -21.21 -14.30 -12.79
C ARG A 610 -22.28 -15.28 -13.28
N THR A 611 -22.82 -16.11 -12.41
CA THR A 611 -23.91 -17.04 -12.76
C THR A 611 -25.17 -16.30 -13.17
N ALA A 612 -25.56 -15.24 -12.45
CA ALA A 612 -26.69 -14.39 -12.83
C ALA A 612 -26.51 -13.75 -14.22
N LEU A 613 -25.33 -13.22 -14.51
CA LEU A 613 -25.04 -12.61 -15.82
C LEU A 613 -24.97 -13.66 -16.94
N ALA A 614 -24.45 -14.85 -16.65
CA ALA A 614 -24.41 -15.95 -17.61
C ALA A 614 -25.82 -16.46 -17.95
N ALA A 615 -26.68 -16.63 -16.94
CA ALA A 615 -28.09 -17.02 -17.14
C ALA A 615 -28.85 -16.00 -18.00
N LEU A 616 -28.64 -14.69 -17.72
CA LEU A 616 -29.24 -13.62 -18.51
C LEU A 616 -28.74 -13.62 -19.96
N SER A 617 -27.43 -13.69 -20.17
CA SER A 617 -26.82 -13.74 -21.51
C SER A 617 -27.31 -14.95 -22.32
N TRP A 618 -27.48 -16.11 -21.67
CA TRP A 618 -28.04 -17.29 -22.32
C TRP A 618 -29.50 -17.07 -22.77
N LEU A 619 -30.33 -16.43 -21.95
CA LEU A 619 -31.72 -16.09 -22.31
C LEU A 619 -31.82 -15.08 -23.45
N GLU A 620 -30.83 -14.20 -23.61
CA GLU A 620 -30.80 -13.17 -24.64
C GLU A 620 -30.22 -13.68 -25.96
N SER A 621 -29.15 -14.46 -25.92
CA SER A 621 -28.40 -14.89 -27.10
C SER A 621 -28.68 -16.32 -27.56
N GLY A 622 -29.21 -17.17 -26.66
CA GLY A 622 -29.37 -18.61 -26.89
C GLY A 622 -28.04 -19.39 -26.91
N LEU A 623 -26.89 -18.73 -26.73
CA LEU A 623 -25.57 -19.36 -26.77
C LEU A 623 -25.20 -19.93 -25.40
N ASP A 624 -24.80 -21.21 -25.37
CA ASP A 624 -24.34 -21.86 -24.15
C ASP A 624 -22.84 -21.63 -23.93
N GLY A 625 -22.51 -20.59 -23.15
CA GLY A 625 -21.13 -20.26 -22.77
C GLY A 625 -20.69 -20.82 -21.41
N GLY A 626 -21.57 -21.52 -20.68
CA GLY A 626 -21.34 -21.89 -19.28
C GLY A 626 -21.20 -20.68 -18.34
N VAL A 627 -20.83 -20.93 -17.08
CA VAL A 627 -20.53 -19.87 -16.11
C VAL A 627 -19.03 -19.54 -16.17
N PRO A 628 -18.64 -18.27 -16.41
CA PRO A 628 -17.23 -17.89 -16.41
C PRO A 628 -16.56 -18.15 -15.05
N THR A 629 -15.35 -18.72 -15.07
CA THR A 629 -14.58 -19.04 -13.86
C THR A 629 -13.98 -17.79 -13.19
N GLY A 630 -13.94 -16.65 -13.88
CA GLY A 630 -13.54 -15.35 -13.32
C GLY A 630 -13.83 -14.19 -14.28
N ASP A 631 -13.67 -12.96 -13.81
CA ASP A 631 -13.85 -11.73 -14.61
C ASP A 631 -12.57 -11.30 -15.35
N LYS A 632 -11.64 -12.23 -15.53
CA LYS A 632 -10.27 -11.95 -15.96
C LYS A 632 -10.18 -11.84 -17.47
N ASN A 633 -9.97 -10.63 -17.97
CA ASN A 633 -9.39 -10.46 -19.30
C ASN A 633 -8.00 -11.10 -19.26
N GLY A 634 -7.63 -11.91 -20.26
CA GLY A 634 -6.37 -12.68 -20.31
C GLY A 634 -5.08 -11.84 -20.37
N GLU A 635 -5.13 -10.58 -19.94
CA GLU A 635 -4.00 -9.69 -19.79
C GLU A 635 -3.31 -9.92 -18.44
N ASN A 636 -1.97 -9.96 -18.49
CA ASN A 636 -1.16 -10.03 -17.28
C ASN A 636 -1.30 -8.73 -16.47
N PRO A 637 -1.53 -8.82 -15.14
CA PRO A 637 -1.57 -7.63 -14.31
C PRO A 637 -0.21 -6.95 -14.24
N VAL A 638 -0.21 -5.64 -13.99
CA VAL A 638 1.02 -4.88 -13.75
C VAL A 638 1.78 -5.49 -12.58
N ALA A 639 3.05 -5.85 -12.80
CA ALA A 639 3.94 -6.40 -11.78
C ALA A 639 4.62 -5.28 -10.96
N PRO A 640 5.13 -5.58 -9.75
CA PRO A 640 5.81 -4.58 -8.92
C PRO A 640 6.96 -3.86 -9.64
N GLY A 641 7.78 -4.59 -10.41
CA GLY A 641 8.91 -4.03 -11.16
C GLY A 641 8.54 -3.08 -12.30
N GLN A 642 7.25 -3.00 -12.67
CA GLN A 642 6.74 -2.06 -13.67
C GLN A 642 6.26 -0.74 -13.03
N ILE A 643 6.17 -0.67 -11.71
CA ILE A 643 5.86 0.56 -10.97
C ILE A 643 7.16 1.32 -10.70
N ARG A 644 7.18 2.65 -10.90
CA ARG A 644 8.32 3.49 -10.52
C ARG A 644 8.16 3.99 -9.10
N PHE A 645 8.68 3.21 -8.15
CA PHE A 645 8.63 3.54 -6.72
C PHE A 645 9.26 4.90 -6.37
N SER A 646 10.21 5.40 -7.16
CA SER A 646 10.83 6.72 -6.97
C SER A 646 9.86 7.91 -7.04
N HIS A 647 8.65 7.72 -7.58
CA HIS A 647 7.62 8.76 -7.66
C HIS A 647 6.63 8.75 -6.49
N PHE A 648 6.82 7.88 -5.51
CA PHE A 648 5.88 7.71 -4.40
C PHE A 648 6.60 7.86 -3.06
N ASP A 649 5.93 8.54 -2.13
CA ASP A 649 6.41 8.67 -0.76
C ASP A 649 6.22 7.37 0.02
N VAL A 650 7.21 7.08 0.87
CA VAL A 650 7.13 5.98 1.85
C VAL A 650 6.17 6.41 2.96
N ALA A 651 5.08 5.66 3.11
CA ALA A 651 4.09 5.84 4.16
C ALA A 651 3.60 4.47 4.65
N PRO A 652 3.67 4.18 5.96
CA PRO A 652 3.21 2.90 6.49
C PRO A 652 1.69 2.72 6.30
N PRO A 653 1.18 1.47 6.25
CA PRO A 653 -0.26 1.22 6.11
C PRO A 653 -1.04 1.72 7.33
N HIS A 654 -2.19 2.37 7.08
CA HIS A 654 -3.14 2.67 8.13
C HIS A 654 -3.78 1.37 8.61
N ARG A 655 -3.75 1.19 9.93
CA ARG A 655 -4.27 -0.01 10.59
C ARG A 655 -5.63 0.26 11.18
N ASP A 656 -6.45 -0.79 11.18
CA ASP A 656 -7.75 -0.76 11.82
C ASP A 656 -7.59 -0.54 13.33
N LYS A 657 -8.52 0.21 13.90
CA LYS A 657 -8.63 0.32 15.35
C LYS A 657 -9.29 -0.93 15.89
N GLU A 658 -8.65 -1.61 16.83
CA GLU A 658 -9.23 -2.81 17.46
C GLU A 658 -9.38 -2.67 18.98
N SER A 659 -10.38 -3.35 19.53
CA SER A 659 -10.59 -3.45 20.98
C SER A 659 -9.45 -4.21 21.66
N PRO A 660 -9.12 -3.96 22.94
CA PRO A 660 -8.11 -4.74 23.65
C PRO A 660 -8.59 -6.18 23.93
N PRO A 661 -7.68 -7.17 24.08
CA PRO A 661 -8.04 -8.59 24.25
C PRO A 661 -8.93 -8.88 25.43
N SER A 662 -8.72 -8.17 26.55
CA SER A 662 -9.52 -8.30 27.76
C SER A 662 -11.00 -7.99 27.52
N VAL A 663 -11.29 -7.09 26.59
CA VAL A 663 -12.66 -6.77 26.15
C VAL A 663 -13.14 -7.82 25.14
N ARG A 664 -12.31 -8.16 24.13
CA ARG A 664 -12.67 -9.15 23.11
C ARG A 664 -13.09 -10.48 23.72
N ARG A 665 -12.35 -10.98 24.73
CA ARG A 665 -12.61 -12.27 25.37
C ARG A 665 -13.98 -12.35 26.04
N ASN A 666 -14.53 -11.23 26.51
CA ASN A 666 -15.71 -11.20 27.36
C ASN A 666 -16.90 -10.47 26.71
N SER A 667 -16.83 -10.17 25.42
CA SER A 667 -17.89 -9.47 24.71
C SER A 667 -18.08 -9.99 23.29
N PHE A 668 -19.33 -9.92 22.84
CA PHE A 668 -19.74 -10.13 21.45
C PHE A 668 -19.81 -8.82 20.65
N ASP A 669 -19.42 -7.69 21.24
CA ASP A 669 -19.28 -6.42 20.54
C ASP A 669 -18.26 -6.53 19.41
N GLU A 670 -18.46 -5.74 18.35
CA GLU A 670 -17.54 -5.68 17.22
C GLU A 670 -16.11 -5.34 17.69
N CYS A 671 -15.16 -6.21 17.38
CA CYS A 671 -13.79 -6.08 17.91
C CYS A 671 -12.88 -5.23 17.04
N ASN A 672 -13.19 -5.11 15.75
CA ASN A 672 -12.48 -4.29 14.79
C ASN A 672 -13.41 -3.11 14.41
N HIS A 673 -12.94 -1.89 14.57
CA HIS A 673 -13.68 -0.63 14.34
C HIS A 673 -13.33 0.03 13.00
N GLY A 674 -12.51 -0.62 12.17
CA GLY A 674 -12.09 -0.13 10.86
C GLY A 674 -11.08 1.01 10.92
N LEU A 675 -10.91 1.68 9.78
CA LEU A 675 -10.04 2.85 9.64
C LEU A 675 -10.67 4.09 10.28
N ALA A 676 -9.83 4.97 10.83
CA ALA A 676 -10.28 6.25 11.37
C ALA A 676 -10.77 7.23 10.29
N GLY A 677 -10.26 7.10 9.06
CA GLY A 677 -10.60 7.93 7.91
C GLY A 677 -10.15 7.29 6.59
N PRO A 678 -10.42 7.95 5.45
CA PRO A 678 -10.16 7.41 4.11
C PRO A 678 -8.70 7.64 3.64
N GLU A 679 -7.81 8.18 4.46
CA GLU A 679 -6.43 8.58 4.09
C GLU A 679 -5.59 7.41 3.54
N GLU A 680 -5.95 6.18 3.85
CA GLU A 680 -5.35 4.99 3.25
C GLU A 680 -5.51 4.95 1.72
N ALA A 681 -6.53 5.60 1.16
CA ALA A 681 -6.73 5.73 -0.28
C ALA A 681 -5.57 6.47 -0.96
N GLU A 682 -4.94 7.44 -0.27
CA GLU A 682 -3.79 8.21 -0.77
C GLU A 682 -2.58 7.33 -1.04
N ARG A 683 -2.52 6.14 -0.41
CA ARG A 683 -1.44 5.19 -0.62
C ARG A 683 -1.57 4.40 -1.92
N CYS A 684 -2.70 4.45 -2.62
CA CYS A 684 -2.87 3.64 -3.83
C CYS A 684 -1.99 4.11 -4.99
N PHE A 685 -1.12 3.23 -5.50
CA PHE A 685 -0.33 3.49 -6.72
C PHE A 685 -1.19 3.67 -7.97
N SER A 686 -2.43 3.19 -7.98
CA SER A 686 -3.29 3.19 -9.17
C SER A 686 -2.67 2.44 -10.35
N CYS A 687 -2.14 1.23 -10.07
CA CYS A 687 -1.40 0.42 -11.02
C CYS A 687 -2.17 0.22 -12.34
N GLY A 688 -1.48 0.41 -13.46
CA GLY A 688 -1.99 0.16 -14.81
C GLY A 688 -2.95 1.21 -15.36
N GLN A 689 -3.21 2.31 -14.66
CA GLN A 689 -4.08 3.38 -15.16
C GLN A 689 -3.43 4.76 -15.06
N CYS A 690 -3.70 5.59 -16.07
CA CYS A 690 -3.32 6.98 -16.06
C CYS A 690 -4.17 7.73 -15.02
N THR A 691 -3.53 8.54 -14.17
CA THR A 691 -4.18 9.37 -13.15
C THR A 691 -3.95 10.86 -13.36
N HIS A 692 -3.55 11.24 -14.56
CA HIS A 692 -3.26 12.63 -14.91
C HIS A 692 -2.18 13.30 -14.04
N CYS A 693 -1.14 12.54 -13.66
CA CYS A 693 -0.06 13.03 -12.80
C CYS A 693 1.00 13.87 -13.51
N ASP A 694 0.82 14.15 -14.81
CA ASP A 694 1.69 14.94 -15.69
C ASP A 694 3.16 14.49 -15.82
N THR A 695 3.56 13.37 -15.22
CA THR A 695 4.92 12.85 -15.34
C THR A 695 5.33 12.64 -16.80
N CYS A 696 4.44 12.10 -17.63
CA CYS A 696 4.69 11.94 -19.06
C CYS A 696 4.93 13.27 -19.80
N LEU A 697 4.24 14.34 -19.40
CA LEU A 697 4.41 15.69 -19.95
C LEU A 697 5.75 16.27 -19.51
N ILE A 698 6.07 16.19 -18.22
CA ILE A 698 7.30 16.72 -17.62
C ILE A 698 8.55 16.06 -18.21
N TYR A 699 8.51 14.74 -18.42
CA TYR A 699 9.64 13.97 -18.92
C TYR A 699 9.68 13.84 -20.45
N CYS A 700 8.77 14.49 -21.18
CA CYS A 700 8.81 14.50 -22.64
C CYS A 700 9.90 15.49 -23.10
N PRO A 701 11.04 15.02 -23.66
CA PRO A 701 12.11 15.92 -24.06
C PRO A 701 11.72 16.83 -25.25
N GLU A 702 10.72 16.42 -26.02
CA GLU A 702 10.24 17.16 -27.20
C GLU A 702 9.04 18.07 -26.89
N GLY A 703 8.45 17.99 -25.69
CA GLY A 703 7.26 18.77 -25.35
C GLY A 703 6.00 18.46 -26.18
N VAL A 704 5.91 17.26 -26.77
CA VAL A 704 4.85 16.88 -27.73
C VAL A 704 3.61 16.26 -27.08
N ILE A 705 3.55 16.20 -25.75
CA ILE A 705 2.42 15.65 -24.99
C ILE A 705 1.65 16.82 -24.37
N ALA A 706 0.37 16.95 -24.73
CA ALA A 706 -0.51 17.98 -24.22
C ALA A 706 -1.72 17.37 -23.51
N ARG A 707 -2.26 18.06 -22.50
CA ARG A 707 -3.54 17.70 -21.89
C ARG A 707 -4.66 17.86 -22.92
N ALA A 708 -5.55 16.88 -23.02
CA ALA A 708 -6.67 16.90 -23.95
C ALA A 708 -7.88 16.18 -23.34
N GLY A 709 -8.95 16.93 -23.04
CA GLY A 709 -10.13 16.38 -22.37
C GLY A 709 -9.81 15.79 -21.00
N ASP A 710 -10.23 14.54 -20.79
CA ASP A 710 -9.98 13.72 -19.60
C ASP A 710 -8.70 12.87 -19.73
N GLY A 711 -7.78 13.22 -20.63
CA GLY A 711 -6.57 12.47 -20.90
C GLY A 711 -5.44 13.32 -21.49
N TYR A 712 -4.59 12.68 -22.28
CA TYR A 712 -3.44 13.31 -22.94
C TYR A 712 -3.42 12.99 -24.43
N ARG A 713 -2.98 13.95 -25.23
CA ARG A 713 -2.72 13.80 -26.66
C ARG A 713 -1.23 13.88 -26.91
N ILE A 714 -0.72 12.91 -27.68
CA ILE A 714 0.67 12.89 -28.15
C ILE A 714 0.67 13.38 -29.61
N ASP A 715 1.49 14.38 -29.91
CA ASP A 715 1.68 14.82 -31.29
C ASP A 715 2.65 13.88 -32.03
N ALA A 716 2.08 12.96 -32.81
CA ALA A 716 2.82 11.92 -33.51
C ALA A 716 3.72 12.48 -34.63
N ASP A 717 3.42 13.67 -35.17
CA ASP A 717 4.21 14.33 -36.21
C ASP A 717 5.56 14.81 -35.67
N TYR A 718 5.67 15.03 -34.36
CA TYR A 718 6.87 15.53 -33.71
C TYR A 718 7.49 14.52 -32.72
N CYS A 719 6.76 13.48 -32.34
CA CYS A 719 7.25 12.44 -31.43
C CYS A 719 8.36 11.58 -32.04
N LYS A 720 9.59 11.74 -31.55
CA LYS A 720 10.76 10.93 -31.96
C LYS A 720 10.76 9.49 -31.44
N GLY A 721 9.76 9.10 -30.63
CA GLY A 721 9.62 7.73 -30.11
C GLY A 721 10.73 7.28 -29.17
N CYS A 722 11.32 8.19 -28.38
CA CYS A 722 12.39 7.87 -27.42
C CYS A 722 11.93 7.01 -26.22
N GLY A 723 10.63 6.94 -25.96
CA GLY A 723 10.05 6.15 -24.87
C GLY A 723 10.24 6.68 -23.46
N MET A 724 10.82 7.88 -23.26
CA MET A 724 11.02 8.45 -21.91
C MET A 724 9.72 8.58 -21.11
N CYS A 725 8.64 9.05 -21.73
CA CYS A 725 7.32 9.14 -21.07
C CYS A 725 6.78 7.76 -20.62
N VAL A 726 7.09 6.69 -21.36
CA VAL A 726 6.75 5.31 -21.00
C VAL A 726 7.65 4.82 -19.86
N ALA A 727 8.95 5.05 -19.97
CA ALA A 727 9.94 4.63 -18.98
C ALA A 727 9.72 5.30 -17.63
N GLU A 728 9.31 6.57 -17.61
CA GLU A 728 9.07 7.37 -16.40
C GLU A 728 7.61 7.33 -15.93
N CYS A 729 6.73 6.59 -16.62
CA CYS A 729 5.34 6.46 -16.20
C CYS A 729 5.29 5.74 -14.84
N PRO A 730 4.84 6.39 -13.74
CA PRO A 730 4.96 5.80 -12.41
C PRO A 730 4.14 4.52 -12.22
N ARG A 731 3.11 4.35 -13.05
CA ARG A 731 2.02 3.39 -12.87
C ARG A 731 2.00 2.31 -13.93
N SER A 732 2.91 2.35 -14.91
CA SER A 732 2.86 1.52 -16.12
C SER A 732 1.53 1.67 -16.87
N ALA A 733 1.13 2.91 -17.18
CA ALA A 733 -0.10 3.23 -17.91
C ALA A 733 0.16 3.65 -19.38
N MET A 734 1.37 3.42 -19.87
CA MET A 734 1.79 3.70 -21.23
C MET A 734 2.65 2.55 -21.73
N GLU A 735 2.64 2.32 -23.04
CA GLU A 735 3.52 1.37 -23.70
C GLU A 735 4.08 1.96 -25.01
N MET A 736 5.19 1.40 -25.48
CA MET A 736 5.69 1.66 -26.82
C MET A 736 5.04 0.68 -27.80
N HIS A 737 4.66 1.18 -28.98
CA HIS A 737 4.20 0.35 -30.09
C HIS A 737 4.94 0.74 -31.37
N GLU A 738 5.10 -0.21 -32.28
CA GLU A 738 5.63 0.06 -33.61
C GLU A 738 4.59 0.83 -34.44
N LYS A 739 5.05 1.80 -35.24
CA LYS A 739 4.18 2.55 -36.15
C LYS A 739 3.81 1.67 -37.35
N ASN A 740 2.53 1.59 -37.68
CA ASN A 740 2.07 0.86 -38.86
C ASN A 740 2.45 1.61 -40.16
N LYS A 741 2.55 0.92 -41.31
CA LYS A 741 2.88 1.56 -42.61
C LYS A 741 1.99 2.75 -42.97
N GLN A 742 0.73 2.77 -42.53
CA GLN A 742 -0.20 3.89 -42.72
C GLN A 742 0.13 5.10 -41.82
N GLU A 743 0.55 4.88 -40.58
CA GLU A 743 0.98 5.95 -39.65
C GLU A 743 2.34 6.52 -40.05
N VAL A 744 3.20 5.69 -40.65
CA VAL A 744 4.46 6.13 -41.26
C VAL A 744 4.18 6.93 -42.55
N SER A 745 3.20 6.51 -43.35
CA SER A 745 2.85 7.21 -44.61
C SER A 745 2.01 8.47 -44.42
N SER A 746 1.29 8.63 -43.30
CA SER A 746 0.58 9.88 -42.99
C SER A 746 1.50 10.97 -42.44
N CYS A 747 2.71 10.61 -42.01
CA CYS A 747 3.73 11.55 -41.56
C CYS A 747 4.62 12.04 -42.72
N LEU A 748 4.75 11.26 -43.80
CA LEU A 748 5.38 11.64 -45.07
C LEU A 748 4.45 12.53 -45.90
#